data_AF-A0A6I1L3W4-F1
#
_entry.id   AF-A0A6I1L3W4-F1
#
_cell.length_a   1.000
_cell.length_b   1.000
_cell.length_c   1.000
_cell.angle_alpha   90.00
_cell.angle_beta   90.00
_cell.angle_gamma   90.00
#
_symmetry.space_group_name_H-M   'P 1'
#
loop_
_entity.id
_entity.type
_entity.pdbx_description
1 polymer ?
#
loop_
_entity_poly.entity_id
_entity_poly.type
_entity_poly.pdbx_seq_one_letter_code
_entity_poly.pdbx_strand_id
1 'polypeptide(L)'
;MSHVLPPPVSVPSLSSAQNIKRYFLTCPTLQEVAVTVLQRSLGVRYRWLTIDRDQPVVMEPVYRYDGKRFVLLGHNSLTLVDALIERCASGIFADYNQGQILAVGPGDGSPEPLHVKTRDLEAVINEEGATLIERYQEALVHYWMGPADYFKARYLWLADALKDALFAASREPAITHEQLDMVMSIMSQPAPGPQGQGVQAYLVDQLGEAGAVNLEILRGLVLVKRYREGETVLLFTLARGIQAFGSLGELGAWLPNLLTPIAAGHHLQWRLYQPKGNIFYSFSLTFLAKQLADIGVALPGVRAFNNQNRLLERTLRVISSDFDASPIHSSQLIRLRDALPRWLLQADTALQMEMSQYAIDLAKVLRQPGWKPFDEGIPSLAEFARKALLAQFAKDFAQNTVPDPDHIILTMAVDEPAPQAQGKTFWALPPLYTHSRWTLTEFAWLFMPGLDPKQLLLEPPAAGETGTTLSAEALVGLVERANVRGAYGQLISAKLQQDPAEVSWRQARFSEQLRIQLPMLALEYHLKYPQAFSRQAYSQVVAVLKPEAQRKVQGQTIVLRPLAFQLEQEAVADAVINMFIIGPRDVKAGPHILYRPLAEVKLIEFANWAALLAAMTRAGPLQYQVMAWMPAAIRSRYLAPGLAVPGLAAFEVVDFNDSLWANTALKLAEYTLEGDYLEQLFSSMVQAMQVLGDPQPLSGSYCQIWCMSRSGGIPI
;
A
#
# COMPACT_ATOMS: atom_id res chain seq x y z
N MET A 1 11.75 38.83 -20.05
CA MET A 1 12.86 37.90 -19.73
C MET A 1 12.35 36.50 -19.95
N SER A 2 12.82 35.85 -21.00
CA SER A 2 12.41 34.52 -21.41
C SER A 2 12.85 33.52 -20.33
N HIS A 3 11.91 32.95 -19.59
CA HIS A 3 12.18 31.79 -18.74
C HIS A 3 12.57 30.63 -19.66
N VAL A 4 13.87 30.47 -19.88
CA VAL A 4 14.42 29.26 -20.50
C VAL A 4 14.15 28.13 -19.51
N LEU A 5 13.17 27.29 -19.84
CA LEU A 5 12.93 26.03 -19.13
C LEU A 5 14.25 25.25 -19.07
N PRO A 6 14.68 24.78 -17.90
CA PRO A 6 15.89 23.97 -17.80
C PRO A 6 15.71 22.69 -18.65
N PRO A 7 16.79 22.20 -19.29
CA PRO A 7 16.72 20.99 -20.10
C PRO A 7 16.26 19.79 -19.25
N PRO A 8 15.56 18.80 -19.84
CA PRO A 8 15.12 17.60 -19.14
C PRO A 8 16.32 16.84 -18.57
N VAL A 9 16.17 16.33 -17.34
CA VAL A 9 17.20 15.52 -16.66
C VAL A 9 17.46 14.25 -17.47
N SER A 10 18.72 13.92 -17.68
CA SER A 10 19.14 12.77 -18.46
C SER A 10 18.86 11.44 -17.72
N VAL A 11 18.53 10.38 -18.46
CA VAL A 11 18.27 9.04 -17.90
C VAL A 11 19.45 8.46 -17.08
N PRO A 12 20.73 8.67 -17.46
CA PRO A 12 21.88 8.17 -16.69
C PRO A 12 22.04 8.84 -15.31
N SER A 13 21.79 10.15 -15.21
CA SER A 13 21.89 10.89 -13.94
C SER A 13 20.81 10.44 -12.94
N LEU A 14 19.59 10.18 -13.42
CA LEU A 14 18.50 9.59 -12.63
C LEU A 14 18.83 8.19 -12.10
N SER A 15 19.45 7.32 -12.91
CA SER A 15 19.82 5.97 -12.47
C SER A 15 20.91 5.98 -11.38
N SER A 16 21.90 6.86 -11.50
CA SER A 16 22.98 7.02 -10.52
C SER A 16 22.44 7.57 -9.20
N ALA A 17 21.57 8.57 -9.28
CA ALA A 17 20.84 9.13 -8.15
C ALA A 17 20.01 8.08 -7.38
N GLN A 18 19.31 7.19 -8.08
CA GLN A 18 18.54 6.10 -7.46
C GLN A 18 19.45 5.08 -6.76
N ASN A 19 20.60 4.72 -7.37
CA ASN A 19 21.56 3.80 -6.77
C ASN A 19 22.17 4.36 -5.49
N ILE A 20 22.52 5.65 -5.47
CA ILE A 20 23.01 6.34 -4.27
C ILE A 20 21.93 6.29 -3.18
N LYS A 21 20.68 6.68 -3.50
CA LYS A 21 19.58 6.60 -2.52
C LYS A 21 19.39 5.19 -1.96
N ARG A 22 19.49 4.17 -2.81
CA ARG A 22 19.38 2.77 -2.39
C ARG A 22 20.50 2.35 -1.44
N TYR A 23 21.73 2.78 -1.71
CA TYR A 23 22.88 2.48 -0.87
C TYR A 23 22.77 3.08 0.54
N PHE A 24 22.07 4.21 0.68
CA PHE A 24 21.86 4.89 1.95
C PHE A 24 20.54 4.52 2.64
N LEU A 25 19.84 3.46 2.22
CA LEU A 25 18.58 3.03 2.85
C LEU A 25 18.71 2.58 4.30
N THR A 26 19.91 2.13 4.69
CA THR A 26 20.22 1.68 6.05
C THR A 26 20.64 2.82 6.98
N CYS A 27 20.42 4.08 6.58
CA CYS A 27 20.67 5.24 7.42
C CYS A 27 19.89 5.13 8.75
N PRO A 28 20.50 5.44 9.91
CA PRO A 28 19.83 5.31 11.20
C PRO A 28 18.58 6.18 11.27
N THR A 29 17.50 5.61 11.81
CA THR A 29 16.23 6.30 12.06
C THR A 29 16.25 7.01 13.41
N LEU A 30 15.40 8.04 13.59
CA LEU A 30 15.26 8.72 14.88
C LEU A 30 14.87 7.74 16.00
N GLN A 31 14.00 6.77 15.70
CA GLN A 31 13.59 5.73 16.65
C GLN A 31 14.76 4.84 17.08
N GLU A 32 15.62 4.40 16.17
CA GLU A 32 16.80 3.59 16.52
C GLU A 32 17.78 4.37 17.39
N VAL A 33 17.96 5.66 17.10
CA VAL A 33 18.78 6.55 17.94
C VAL A 33 18.15 6.72 19.31
N ALA A 34 16.84 6.97 19.39
CA ALA A 34 16.11 7.10 20.65
C ALA A 34 16.19 5.82 21.51
N VAL A 35 16.03 4.63 20.90
CA VAL A 35 16.25 3.34 21.57
C VAL A 35 17.67 3.26 22.12
N THR A 36 18.68 3.58 21.30
CA THR A 36 20.09 3.52 21.72
C THR A 36 20.38 4.48 22.87
N VAL A 37 19.81 5.68 22.84
CA VAL A 37 19.92 6.69 23.91
C VAL A 37 19.30 6.17 25.21
N LEU A 38 18.07 5.66 25.16
CA LEU A 38 17.38 5.10 26.33
C LEU A 38 18.08 3.87 26.91
N GLN A 39 18.63 3.00 26.08
CA GLN A 39 19.42 1.84 26.52
C GLN A 39 20.70 2.27 27.25
N ARG A 40 21.36 3.34 26.78
CA ARG A 40 22.59 3.88 27.38
C ARG A 40 22.35 4.68 28.66
N SER A 41 21.18 5.31 28.82
CA SER A 41 20.82 6.05 30.02
C SER A 41 20.08 5.15 31.01
N LEU A 42 18.82 4.83 30.72
CA LEU A 42 17.93 4.07 31.59
C LEU A 42 18.35 2.59 31.67
N GLY A 43 18.76 1.97 30.57
CA GLY A 43 19.18 0.56 30.53
C GLY A 43 20.46 0.27 31.32
N VAL A 44 21.38 1.24 31.46
CA VAL A 44 22.56 1.09 32.32
C VAL A 44 22.17 1.04 33.80
N ARG A 45 21.19 1.85 34.19
CA ARG A 45 20.67 1.93 35.56
C ARG A 45 19.74 0.77 35.90
N TYR A 46 18.95 0.32 34.93
CA TYR A 46 18.00 -0.79 35.03
C TYR A 46 18.37 -1.88 34.02
N ARG A 47 19.42 -2.66 34.29
CA ARG A 47 19.96 -3.66 33.35
C ARG A 47 19.00 -4.79 32.96
N TRP A 48 17.96 -5.00 33.75
CA TRP A 48 16.89 -5.97 33.48
C TRP A 48 15.81 -5.41 32.54
N LEU A 49 15.79 -4.09 32.32
CA LEU A 49 14.79 -3.41 31.51
C LEU A 49 15.11 -3.61 30.02
N THR A 50 14.22 -4.29 29.31
CA THR A 50 14.30 -4.41 27.85
C THR A 50 13.67 -3.18 27.24
N ILE A 51 14.44 -2.43 26.44
CA ILE A 51 13.98 -1.25 25.71
C ILE A 51 14.19 -1.52 24.23
N ASP A 52 13.10 -1.59 23.49
CA ASP A 52 13.07 -1.66 22.03
C ASP A 52 12.07 -0.63 21.49
N ARG A 53 11.62 -0.78 20.23
CA ARG A 53 10.70 0.19 19.59
C ARG A 53 9.26 0.10 20.12
N ASP A 54 8.87 -1.05 20.63
CA ASP A 54 7.47 -1.36 20.97
C ASP A 54 7.26 -1.45 22.50
N GLN A 55 8.32 -1.69 23.27
CA GLN A 55 8.30 -1.82 24.73
C GLN A 55 9.54 -1.20 25.40
N PRO A 56 9.42 -0.71 26.65
CA PRO A 56 8.22 -0.65 27.47
C PRO A 56 7.31 0.54 27.10
N VAL A 57 6.08 0.55 27.62
CA VAL A 57 5.11 1.63 27.43
C VAL A 57 4.91 2.46 28.70
N VAL A 58 4.83 3.77 28.55
CA VAL A 58 4.37 4.71 29.58
C VAL A 58 2.85 4.75 29.52
N MET A 59 2.22 4.42 30.64
CA MET A 59 0.77 4.36 30.80
C MET A 59 0.30 5.56 31.62
N GLU A 60 -0.48 6.42 31.01
CA GLU A 60 -1.07 7.61 31.64
C GLU A 60 -2.51 7.33 32.08
N PRO A 61 -2.86 7.50 33.37
CA PRO A 61 -4.20 7.19 33.86
C PRO A 61 -5.25 8.18 33.36
N VAL A 62 -6.33 7.67 32.76
CA VAL A 62 -7.47 8.47 32.30
C VAL A 62 -8.57 8.42 33.35
N TYR A 63 -8.84 9.56 33.99
CA TYR A 63 -9.91 9.67 34.99
C TYR A 63 -11.16 10.33 34.40
N ARG A 64 -12.35 9.84 34.81
CA ARG A 64 -13.62 10.53 34.60
C ARG A 64 -14.26 10.87 35.94
N TYR A 65 -14.72 12.11 36.07
CA TYR A 65 -15.52 12.52 37.21
C TYR A 65 -16.96 12.05 37.02
N ASP A 66 -17.45 11.19 37.91
CA ASP A 66 -18.80 10.62 37.86
C ASP A 66 -19.87 11.49 38.58
N GLY A 67 -19.48 12.70 39.00
CA GLY A 67 -20.31 13.59 39.82
C GLY A 67 -20.00 13.51 41.32
N LYS A 68 -19.28 12.48 41.79
CA LYS A 68 -18.89 12.32 43.20
C LYS A 68 -17.39 12.04 43.39
N ARG A 69 -16.76 11.29 42.48
CA ARG A 69 -15.36 10.85 42.58
C ARG A 69 -14.73 10.77 41.18
N PHE A 70 -13.39 10.84 41.14
CA PHE A 70 -12.65 10.47 39.93
C PHE A 70 -12.54 8.95 39.86
N VAL A 71 -13.06 8.37 38.78
CA VAL A 71 -12.98 6.93 38.49
C VAL A 71 -11.99 6.72 37.36
N LEU A 72 -11.03 5.82 37.54
CA LEU A 72 -10.08 5.42 36.51
C LEU A 72 -10.84 4.65 35.41
N LEU A 73 -10.85 5.19 34.20
CA LEU A 73 -11.48 4.56 33.03
C LEU A 73 -10.54 3.64 32.26
N GLY A 74 -9.23 3.87 32.37
CA GLY A 74 -8.21 3.14 31.63
C GLY A 74 -6.91 3.92 31.61
N HIS A 75 -6.02 3.56 30.69
CA HIS A 75 -4.75 4.25 30.49
C HIS A 75 -4.58 4.61 29.02
N ASN A 76 -4.05 5.80 28.74
CA ASN A 76 -3.43 6.08 27.46
C ASN A 76 -2.03 5.44 27.48
N SER A 77 -1.65 4.76 26.41
CA SER A 77 -0.33 4.13 26.30
C SER A 77 0.52 4.86 25.25
N LEU A 78 1.74 5.18 25.61
CA LEU A 78 2.76 5.70 24.69
C LEU A 78 4.03 4.87 24.85
N THR A 79 4.70 4.46 23.77
CA THR A 79 5.98 3.76 23.93
C THR A 79 7.00 4.68 24.60
N LEU A 80 7.94 4.12 25.36
CA LEU A 80 8.97 4.93 26.01
C LEU A 80 9.83 5.70 24.99
N VAL A 81 10.04 5.11 23.81
CA VAL A 81 10.72 5.74 22.67
C VAL A 81 9.92 6.92 22.15
N ASP A 82 8.61 6.75 21.93
CA ASP A 82 7.75 7.84 21.46
C ASP A 82 7.66 8.97 22.48
N ALA A 83 7.65 8.67 23.78
CA ALA A 83 7.68 9.69 24.83
C ALA A 83 8.96 10.54 24.78
N LEU A 84 10.12 9.93 24.49
CA LEU A 84 11.38 10.65 24.31
C LEU A 84 11.33 11.55 23.06
N ILE A 85 10.82 11.00 21.95
CA ILE A 85 10.67 11.76 20.70
C ILE A 85 9.67 12.90 20.87
N GLU A 86 8.60 12.69 21.64
CA GLU A 86 7.61 13.72 21.98
C GLU A 86 8.23 14.86 22.75
N ARG A 87 9.03 14.55 23.77
CA ARG A 87 9.75 15.56 24.54
C ARG A 87 10.67 16.40 23.66
N CYS A 88 11.36 15.76 22.70
CA CYS A 88 12.24 16.43 21.75
C CYS A 88 11.44 17.35 20.80
N ALA A 89 10.42 16.78 20.15
CA ALA A 89 9.63 17.46 19.13
C ALA A 89 8.85 18.65 19.70
N SER A 90 8.14 18.44 20.82
CA SER A 90 7.31 19.47 21.43
C SER A 90 8.10 20.54 22.18
N GLY A 91 9.24 20.17 22.76
CA GLY A 91 9.95 21.06 23.68
C GLY A 91 9.27 21.17 25.06
N ILE A 92 8.14 20.49 25.30
CA ILE A 92 7.39 20.52 26.55
C ILE A 92 7.96 19.47 27.50
N PHE A 93 8.24 19.84 28.75
CA PHE A 93 8.73 18.90 29.77
C PHE A 93 7.68 17.82 30.06
N ALA A 94 8.13 16.56 30.11
CA ALA A 94 7.32 15.47 30.60
C ALA A 94 7.17 15.60 32.11
N ASP A 95 5.94 15.44 32.61
CA ASP A 95 5.60 15.40 34.04
C ASP A 95 4.90 14.07 34.34
N TYR A 96 5.58 13.22 35.11
CA TYR A 96 5.08 11.89 35.47
C TYR A 96 4.61 11.82 36.94
N ASN A 97 4.31 12.95 37.57
CA ASN A 97 3.86 13.00 38.96
C ASN A 97 2.35 12.72 39.15
N GLN A 98 1.61 12.42 38.07
CA GLN A 98 0.14 12.25 38.09
C GLN A 98 -0.31 10.79 38.07
N GLY A 99 0.57 9.86 38.45
CA GLY A 99 0.27 8.43 38.57
C GLY A 99 0.58 7.61 37.32
N GLN A 100 1.44 8.12 36.44
CA GLN A 100 1.94 7.38 35.28
C GLN A 100 2.79 6.17 35.74
N ILE A 101 2.62 5.05 35.05
CA ILE A 101 3.39 3.82 35.30
C ILE A 101 4.08 3.36 34.02
N LEU A 102 5.24 2.70 34.17
CA LEU A 102 5.90 2.01 33.08
C LEU A 102 5.41 0.55 33.06
N ALA A 103 5.09 -0.01 31.90
CA ALA A 103 4.60 -1.38 31.76
C ALA A 103 5.25 -2.09 30.56
N VAL A 104 5.22 -3.44 30.55
CA VAL A 104 5.81 -4.25 29.46
C VAL A 104 5.13 -3.99 28.12
N GLY A 105 3.82 -3.80 28.11
CA GLY A 105 3.06 -3.50 26.89
C GLY A 105 1.62 -3.08 27.19
N PRO A 106 0.86 -2.62 26.18
CA PRO A 106 -0.47 -2.03 26.35
C PRO A 106 -1.61 -3.06 26.49
N GLY A 107 -1.30 -4.34 26.78
CA GLY A 107 -2.22 -5.48 26.60
C GLY A 107 -3.61 -5.31 27.22
N ASP A 108 -4.60 -6.04 26.68
CA ASP A 108 -6.04 -5.99 26.99
C ASP A 108 -6.44 -6.41 28.44
N GLY A 109 -5.54 -6.28 29.42
CA GLY A 109 -5.73 -6.60 30.84
C GLY A 109 -4.97 -5.68 31.79
N SER A 110 -4.90 -6.01 33.08
CA SER A 110 -4.13 -5.24 34.07
C SER A 110 -2.65 -5.16 33.64
N PRO A 111 -2.13 -3.96 33.30
CA PRO A 111 -0.78 -3.82 32.77
C PRO A 111 0.22 -4.29 33.82
N GLU A 112 1.17 -5.15 33.43
CA GLU A 112 2.24 -5.61 34.32
C GLU A 112 3.20 -4.43 34.57
N PRO A 113 3.20 -3.83 35.78
CA PRO A 113 3.97 -2.63 36.03
C PRO A 113 5.44 -2.98 36.20
N LEU A 114 6.30 -2.27 35.49
CA LEU A 114 7.75 -2.34 35.62
C LEU A 114 8.20 -1.44 36.77
N HIS A 115 8.97 -1.99 37.70
CA HIS A 115 9.46 -1.29 38.88
C HIS A 115 10.62 -0.34 38.56
N VAL A 116 10.35 0.70 37.78
CA VAL A 116 11.25 1.82 37.49
C VAL A 116 10.79 3.04 38.28
N LYS A 117 11.71 3.76 38.92
CA LYS A 117 11.34 4.99 39.66
C LYS A 117 10.88 6.06 38.68
N THR A 118 9.69 6.60 38.89
CA THR A 118 9.08 7.62 38.04
C THR A 118 9.95 8.88 37.88
N ARG A 119 10.67 9.29 38.95
CA ARG A 119 11.62 10.41 38.88
C ARG A 119 12.80 10.14 37.95
N ASP A 120 13.27 8.89 37.86
CA ASP A 120 14.37 8.53 36.97
C ASP A 120 13.89 8.54 35.52
N LEU A 121 12.67 8.07 35.29
CA LEU A 121 12.01 8.10 33.99
C LEU A 121 11.84 9.54 33.50
N GLU A 122 11.28 10.41 34.34
CA GLU A 122 11.05 11.83 34.04
C GLU A 122 12.36 12.57 33.76
N ALA A 123 13.39 12.34 34.59
CA ALA A 123 14.70 12.94 34.40
C ALA A 123 15.34 12.52 33.06
N VAL A 124 15.37 11.21 32.77
CA VAL A 124 15.95 10.70 31.52
C VAL A 124 15.21 11.23 30.30
N ILE A 125 13.87 11.22 30.30
CA ILE A 125 13.09 11.74 29.18
C ILE A 125 13.38 13.20 28.94
N ASN A 126 13.42 14.01 30.01
CA ASN A 126 13.64 15.45 29.89
C ASN A 126 15.08 15.83 29.49
N GLU A 127 16.09 15.14 30.02
CA GLU A 127 17.50 15.39 29.73
C GLU A 127 17.89 14.88 28.34
N GLU A 128 17.57 13.62 28.02
CA GLU A 128 17.92 13.03 26.73
C GLU A 128 17.04 13.55 25.59
N GLY A 129 15.78 13.89 25.87
CA GLY A 129 14.88 14.46 24.87
C GLY A 129 15.34 15.84 24.38
N ALA A 130 16.01 16.61 25.24
CA ALA A 130 16.60 17.90 24.88
C ALA A 130 17.80 17.77 23.94
N THR A 131 18.55 16.66 24.00
CA THR A 131 19.77 16.44 23.21
C THR A 131 19.59 15.45 22.06
N LEU A 132 18.39 14.91 21.87
CA LEU A 132 18.13 13.84 20.88
C LEU A 132 18.51 14.22 19.44
N ILE A 133 18.38 15.48 19.04
CA ILE A 133 18.80 15.94 17.70
C ILE A 133 20.32 15.87 17.53
N GLU A 134 21.08 16.26 18.56
CA GLU A 134 22.53 16.16 18.56
C GLU A 134 22.96 14.68 18.50
N ARG A 135 22.29 13.82 19.27
CA ARG A 135 22.49 12.35 19.21
C ARG A 135 22.20 11.77 17.84
N TYR A 136 21.17 12.28 17.15
CA TYR A 136 20.86 11.87 15.79
C TYR A 136 21.94 12.31 14.79
N GLN A 137 22.46 13.54 14.93
CA GLN A 137 23.60 14.02 14.13
C GLN A 137 24.87 13.18 14.36
N GLU A 138 25.19 12.84 15.61
CA GLU A 138 26.30 11.96 15.96
C GLU A 138 26.15 10.57 15.31
N ALA A 139 24.96 9.98 15.43
CA ALA A 139 24.65 8.68 14.81
C ALA A 139 24.80 8.72 13.29
N LEU A 140 24.37 9.80 12.65
CA LEU A 140 24.52 10.00 11.21
C LEU A 140 26.01 10.10 10.82
N VAL A 141 26.81 10.86 11.55
CA VAL A 141 28.28 10.94 11.32
C VAL A 141 28.91 9.56 11.47
N HIS A 142 28.60 8.82 12.53
CA HIS A 142 29.10 7.47 12.72
C HIS A 142 28.71 6.53 11.58
N TYR A 143 27.48 6.62 11.08
CA TYR A 143 27.01 5.84 9.94
C TYR A 143 27.81 6.16 8.66
N TRP A 144 28.06 7.44 8.38
CA TRP A 144 28.81 7.89 7.22
C TRP A 144 30.30 7.52 7.26
N MET A 145 30.89 7.52 8.46
CA MET A 145 32.28 7.14 8.70
C MET A 145 32.47 5.62 8.89
N GLY A 146 31.38 4.90 9.15
CA GLY A 146 31.39 3.46 9.37
C GLY A 146 31.72 2.67 8.11
N PRO A 147 32.27 1.45 8.27
CA PRO A 147 32.56 0.57 7.15
C PRO A 147 31.26 0.09 6.50
N ALA A 148 31.27 0.02 5.18
CA ALA A 148 30.22 -0.56 4.37
C ALA A 148 30.76 -1.74 3.56
N ASP A 149 30.09 -2.10 2.46
CA ASP A 149 30.56 -3.13 1.52
C ASP A 149 32.05 -2.92 1.18
N TYR A 150 32.83 -4.00 1.23
CA TYR A 150 34.29 -3.99 1.05
C TYR A 150 35.09 -3.21 2.12
N PHE A 151 34.54 -3.00 3.32
CA PHE A 151 35.21 -2.34 4.46
C PHE A 151 35.61 -0.87 4.22
N LYS A 152 35.03 -0.23 3.21
CA LYS A 152 35.28 1.18 2.88
C LYS A 152 34.28 2.08 3.61
N ALA A 153 34.73 3.25 4.08
CA ALA A 153 33.83 4.25 4.66
C ALA A 153 32.81 4.75 3.60
N ARG A 154 31.56 4.98 4.01
CA ARG A 154 30.47 5.32 3.06
C ARG A 154 30.71 6.62 2.30
N TYR A 155 31.33 7.62 2.92
CA TYR A 155 31.66 8.86 2.21
C TYR A 155 32.65 8.61 1.05
N LEU A 156 33.61 7.71 1.23
CA LEU A 156 34.55 7.35 0.17
C LEU A 156 33.87 6.54 -0.95
N TRP A 157 32.88 5.71 -0.62
CA TRP A 157 32.06 5.04 -1.63
C TRP A 157 31.26 6.08 -2.44
N LEU A 158 30.64 7.05 -1.76
CA LEU A 158 29.91 8.12 -2.43
C LEU A 158 30.83 8.97 -3.31
N ALA A 159 32.07 9.22 -2.89
CA ALA A 159 33.05 9.90 -3.72
C ALA A 159 33.33 9.18 -5.05
N ASP A 160 33.45 7.85 -5.04
CA ASP A 160 33.60 7.06 -6.27
C ASP A 160 32.32 7.11 -7.11
N ALA A 161 31.15 6.96 -6.48
CA ALA A 161 29.86 7.04 -7.18
C ALA A 161 29.63 8.40 -7.84
N LEU A 162 30.05 9.50 -7.18
CA LEU A 162 30.00 10.86 -7.73
C LEU A 162 30.99 11.03 -8.89
N LYS A 163 32.17 10.41 -8.81
CA LYS A 163 33.15 10.40 -9.90
C LYS A 163 32.61 9.67 -11.12
N ASP A 164 31.99 8.51 -10.92
CA ASP A 164 31.35 7.73 -11.99
C ASP A 164 30.15 8.47 -12.59
N ALA A 165 29.35 9.14 -11.76
CA ALA A 165 28.22 9.96 -12.21
C ALA A 165 28.69 11.16 -13.05
N LEU A 166 29.78 11.83 -12.66
CA LEU A 166 30.40 12.91 -13.44
C LEU A 166 30.86 12.39 -14.81
N PHE A 167 31.52 11.24 -14.84
CA PHE A 167 31.98 10.61 -16.07
C PHE A 167 30.82 10.18 -16.98
N ALA A 168 29.75 9.64 -16.41
CA ALA A 168 28.55 9.30 -17.17
C ALA A 168 27.91 10.54 -17.79
N ALA A 169 27.82 11.64 -17.03
CA ALA A 169 27.28 12.92 -17.51
C ALA A 169 28.15 13.54 -18.61
N SER A 170 29.48 13.34 -18.58
CA SER A 170 30.37 13.85 -19.63
C SER A 170 30.26 13.12 -20.97
N ARG A 171 29.50 12.01 -21.04
CA ARG A 171 29.25 11.25 -22.28
C ARG A 171 27.96 11.66 -22.98
N GLU A 172 27.24 12.63 -22.45
CA GLU A 172 26.04 13.15 -23.11
C GLU A 172 26.39 13.89 -24.41
N PRO A 173 25.54 13.81 -25.44
CA PRO A 173 25.82 14.39 -26.76
C PRO A 173 25.92 15.93 -26.74
N ALA A 174 25.45 16.58 -25.67
CA ALA A 174 25.51 18.03 -25.48
C ALA A 174 26.89 18.53 -25.00
N ILE A 175 27.79 17.63 -24.60
CA ILE A 175 29.11 17.97 -24.04
C ILE A 175 30.14 18.12 -25.15
N THR A 176 30.89 19.22 -25.13
CA THR A 176 31.96 19.46 -26.12
C THR A 176 33.24 18.70 -25.76
N HIS A 177 34.13 18.48 -26.74
CA HIS A 177 35.44 17.85 -26.51
C HIS A 177 36.26 18.57 -25.43
N GLU A 178 36.23 19.90 -25.42
CA GLU A 178 36.91 20.72 -24.42
C GLU A 178 36.38 20.50 -23.00
N GLN A 179 35.05 20.39 -22.86
CA GLN A 179 34.39 20.12 -21.58
C GLN A 179 34.69 18.70 -21.09
N LEU A 180 34.74 17.73 -22.01
CA LEU A 180 35.18 16.37 -21.70
C LEU A 180 36.63 16.35 -21.22
N ASP A 181 37.55 17.08 -21.88
CA ASP A 181 38.94 17.19 -21.44
C ASP A 181 39.05 17.80 -20.04
N MET A 182 38.20 18.77 -19.71
CA MET A 182 38.14 19.34 -18.35
C MET A 182 37.79 18.28 -17.30
N VAL A 183 36.77 17.47 -17.58
CA VAL A 183 36.34 16.37 -16.70
C VAL A 183 37.44 15.32 -16.57
N MET A 184 38.03 14.88 -17.68
CA MET A 184 39.07 13.85 -17.69
C MET A 184 40.34 14.29 -16.95
N SER A 185 40.69 15.57 -17.02
CA SER A 185 41.80 16.16 -16.26
C SER A 185 41.62 15.97 -14.75
N ILE A 186 40.44 16.35 -14.22
CA ILE A 186 40.13 16.23 -12.79
C ILE A 186 39.95 14.77 -12.35
N MET A 187 39.43 13.91 -13.23
CA MET A 187 39.35 12.47 -12.95
C MET A 187 40.72 11.82 -12.79
N SER A 188 41.72 12.31 -13.53
CA SER A 188 43.10 11.81 -13.51
C SER A 188 43.91 12.42 -12.36
N GLN A 189 43.70 13.70 -12.07
CA GLN A 189 44.36 14.44 -10.99
C GLN A 189 43.32 15.15 -10.10
N PRO A 190 42.75 14.43 -9.12
CA PRO A 190 41.70 15.00 -8.26
C PRO A 190 42.24 15.90 -7.15
N ALA A 191 43.56 15.96 -6.97
CA ALA A 191 44.21 16.87 -6.02
C ALA A 191 44.47 18.23 -6.66
N PRO A 192 44.45 19.33 -5.89
CA PRO A 192 44.65 20.67 -6.43
C PRO A 192 46.03 20.80 -7.10
N GLY A 193 46.03 21.25 -8.35
CA GLY A 193 47.24 21.65 -9.08
C GLY A 193 47.72 23.06 -8.68
N PRO A 194 48.87 23.51 -9.20
CA PRO A 194 49.35 24.88 -8.98
C PRO A 194 48.31 25.92 -9.42
N GLN A 195 48.10 26.95 -8.59
CA GLN A 195 47.09 27.98 -8.84
C GLN A 195 47.30 28.64 -10.22
N GLY A 196 46.23 28.75 -10.99
CA GLY A 196 46.24 29.39 -12.31
C GLY A 196 46.75 28.54 -13.47
N GLN A 197 47.08 27.26 -13.24
CA GLN A 197 47.42 26.32 -14.32
C GLN A 197 46.40 25.17 -14.41
N GLY A 198 46.06 24.78 -15.64
CA GLY A 198 45.17 23.66 -15.89
C GLY A 198 43.73 23.89 -15.42
N VAL A 199 43.03 22.78 -15.16
CA VAL A 199 41.64 22.77 -14.68
C VAL A 199 41.67 22.77 -13.15
N GLN A 200 40.89 23.65 -12.55
CA GLN A 200 40.78 23.77 -11.10
C GLN A 200 39.38 23.35 -10.67
N ALA A 201 39.28 22.61 -9.57
CA ALA A 201 38.02 22.11 -9.04
C ALA A 201 37.71 22.74 -7.67
N TYR A 202 36.47 23.16 -7.49
CA TYR A 202 35.99 23.91 -6.34
C TYR A 202 34.63 23.39 -5.87
N LEU A 203 34.34 23.63 -4.60
CA LEU A 203 33.03 23.48 -3.98
C LEU A 203 32.44 24.88 -3.72
N VAL A 204 31.11 24.97 -3.56
CA VAL A 204 30.48 26.20 -3.07
C VAL A 204 30.02 25.94 -1.63
N ASP A 205 30.79 26.43 -0.67
CA ASP A 205 30.59 26.16 0.76
C ASP A 205 29.81 27.24 1.50
N GLN A 206 29.57 28.36 0.83
CA GLN A 206 28.70 29.44 1.27
C GLN A 206 27.84 29.84 0.08
N LEU A 207 26.52 29.74 0.23
CA LEU A 207 25.53 30.12 -0.76
C LEU A 207 24.27 30.64 -0.05
N GLY A 208 23.90 31.89 -0.24
CA GLY A 208 22.69 32.41 0.37
C GLY A 208 22.56 33.92 0.29
N GLU A 209 21.60 34.45 1.03
CA GLU A 209 21.36 35.88 1.12
C GLU A 209 22.49 36.58 1.87
N ALA A 210 22.90 37.75 1.38
CA ALA A 210 23.91 38.58 2.04
C ALA A 210 23.50 38.91 3.48
N GLY A 211 24.32 38.51 4.46
CA GLY A 211 24.03 38.74 5.88
C GLY A 211 23.14 37.68 6.54
N ALA A 212 22.75 36.63 5.82
CA ALA A 212 22.08 35.48 6.42
C ALA A 212 22.97 34.80 7.46
N VAL A 213 22.38 34.43 8.60
CA VAL A 213 23.07 33.71 9.67
C VAL A 213 23.38 32.27 9.24
N ASN A 214 22.54 31.69 8.36
CA ASN A 214 22.68 30.34 7.85
C ASN A 214 22.88 30.39 6.33
N LEU A 215 24.11 30.20 5.86
CA LEU A 215 24.44 30.04 4.45
C LEU A 215 24.36 28.56 4.08
N GLU A 216 23.83 28.26 2.91
CA GLU A 216 23.74 26.90 2.39
C GLU A 216 25.07 26.42 1.79
N ILE A 217 25.25 25.10 1.76
CA ILE A 217 26.34 24.44 1.05
C ILE A 217 25.75 23.84 -0.23
N LEU A 218 26.33 24.18 -1.39
CA LEU A 218 25.94 23.57 -2.64
C LEU A 218 26.48 22.14 -2.71
N ARG A 219 25.60 21.19 -3.00
CA ARG A 219 25.95 19.80 -3.30
C ARG A 219 26.36 19.65 -4.77
N GLY A 220 27.29 20.49 -5.21
CA GLY A 220 27.78 20.55 -6.58
C GLY A 220 29.29 20.73 -6.67
N LEU A 221 29.85 20.31 -7.79
CA LEU A 221 31.27 20.42 -8.13
C LEU A 221 31.45 21.45 -9.25
N VAL A 222 32.29 22.46 -9.02
CA VAL A 222 32.59 23.51 -9.99
C VAL A 222 33.98 23.28 -10.58
N LEU A 223 34.09 23.16 -11.90
CA LEU A 223 35.35 23.08 -12.62
C LEU A 223 35.60 24.40 -13.37
N VAL A 224 36.81 24.93 -13.28
CA VAL A 224 37.20 26.18 -13.93
C VAL A 224 38.47 25.96 -14.72
N LYS A 225 38.45 26.30 -16.01
CA LYS A 225 39.65 26.36 -16.85
C LYS A 225 39.79 27.78 -17.38
N ARG A 226 40.92 28.42 -17.08
CA ARG A 226 41.21 29.78 -17.53
C ARG A 226 42.10 29.77 -18.77
N TYR A 227 41.77 30.62 -19.72
CA TYR A 227 42.51 30.83 -20.96
C TYR A 227 43.17 32.21 -20.96
N ARG A 228 43.93 32.51 -22.02
CA ARG A 228 44.49 33.86 -22.22
C ARG A 228 43.39 34.90 -22.40
N GLU A 229 42.31 34.53 -23.07
CA GLU A 229 41.12 35.37 -23.28
C GLU A 229 39.87 34.56 -22.89
N GLY A 230 39.42 34.73 -21.65
CA GLY A 230 38.21 34.10 -21.12
C GLY A 230 38.45 32.89 -20.22
N GLU A 231 37.36 32.28 -19.78
CA GLU A 231 37.36 31.07 -18.97
C GLU A 231 36.19 30.17 -19.36
N THR A 232 36.25 28.90 -18.97
CA THR A 232 35.13 27.97 -19.08
C THR A 232 34.85 27.40 -17.71
N VAL A 233 33.58 27.43 -17.33
CA VAL A 233 33.11 27.00 -16.01
C VAL A 233 32.08 25.90 -16.19
N LEU A 234 32.28 24.78 -15.49
CA LEU A 234 31.34 23.67 -15.45
C LEU A 234 30.80 23.51 -14.04
N LEU A 235 29.48 23.41 -13.90
CA LEU A 235 28.83 22.98 -12.66
C LEU A 235 28.29 21.57 -12.88
N PHE A 236 28.71 20.65 -12.02
CA PHE A 236 28.12 19.32 -11.94
C PHE A 236 27.24 19.21 -10.69
N THR A 237 25.99 18.76 -10.87
CA THR A 237 25.07 18.36 -9.80
C THR A 237 24.42 17.02 -10.16
N LEU A 238 24.03 16.23 -9.16
CA LEU A 238 23.37 14.94 -9.42
C LEU A 238 22.00 15.13 -10.10
N ALA A 239 21.27 16.20 -9.78
CA ALA A 239 19.96 16.48 -10.36
C ALA A 239 20.02 16.96 -11.82
N ARG A 240 21.07 17.69 -12.24
CA ARG A 240 21.10 18.39 -13.54
C ARG A 240 22.27 17.98 -14.45
N GLY A 241 23.12 17.05 -14.03
CA GLY A 241 24.31 16.67 -14.79
C GLY A 241 25.32 17.81 -14.89
N ILE A 242 26.01 17.91 -16.03
CA ILE A 242 27.01 18.96 -16.29
C ILE A 242 26.35 20.15 -16.98
N GLN A 243 26.58 21.34 -16.44
CA GLN A 243 26.11 22.61 -16.98
C GLN A 243 27.30 23.52 -17.26
N ALA A 244 27.36 24.11 -18.45
CA ALA A 244 28.49 24.92 -18.89
C ALA A 244 28.15 26.42 -18.90
N PHE A 245 29.12 27.24 -18.50
CA PHE A 245 29.05 28.70 -18.45
C PHE A 245 30.34 29.31 -19.00
N GLY A 246 30.24 30.49 -19.60
CA GLY A 246 31.38 31.24 -20.14
C GLY A 246 32.17 32.03 -19.10
N SER A 247 31.67 32.16 -17.88
CA SER A 247 32.40 32.80 -16.78
C SER A 247 31.82 32.46 -15.40
N LEU A 248 32.60 32.75 -14.34
CA LEU A 248 32.12 32.70 -12.96
C LEU A 248 31.00 33.72 -12.71
N GLY A 249 30.96 34.83 -13.45
CA GLY A 249 29.87 35.81 -13.39
C GLY A 249 28.54 35.23 -13.87
N GLU A 250 28.56 34.47 -14.97
CA GLU A 250 27.38 33.77 -15.48
C GLU A 250 26.91 32.67 -14.53
N LEU A 251 27.84 31.89 -13.95
CA LEU A 251 27.50 30.93 -12.91
C LEU A 251 26.83 31.63 -11.72
N GLY A 252 27.41 32.73 -11.23
CA GLY A 252 26.87 33.50 -10.12
C GLY A 252 25.45 34.06 -10.39
N ALA A 253 25.19 34.52 -11.61
CA ALA A 253 23.85 34.97 -12.03
C ALA A 253 22.84 33.81 -12.13
N TRP A 254 23.32 32.58 -12.35
CA TRP A 254 22.50 31.39 -12.50
C TRP A 254 22.21 30.67 -11.18
N LEU A 255 23.13 30.70 -10.20
CA LEU A 255 22.99 30.07 -8.88
C LEU A 255 21.67 30.36 -8.13
N PRO A 256 21.04 31.55 -8.22
CA PRO A 256 19.73 31.80 -7.61
C PRO A 256 18.64 30.79 -8.03
N ASN A 257 18.77 30.16 -9.21
CA ASN A 257 17.83 29.14 -9.70
C ASN A 257 17.86 27.82 -8.90
N LEU A 258 18.80 27.67 -7.96
CA LEU A 258 18.90 26.52 -7.06
C LEU A 258 18.35 26.81 -5.66
N LEU A 259 18.03 28.06 -5.34
CA LEU A 259 17.53 28.49 -4.03
C LEU A 259 16.04 28.82 -4.08
N THR A 260 15.42 28.90 -2.90
CA THR A 260 14.13 29.57 -2.71
C THR A 260 14.26 31.04 -3.14
N PRO A 261 13.24 31.68 -3.74
CA PRO A 261 13.36 33.06 -4.24
C PRO A 261 13.89 34.02 -3.17
N ILE A 262 14.99 34.71 -3.49
CA ILE A 262 15.60 35.72 -2.62
C ILE A 262 14.64 36.90 -2.52
N ALA A 263 14.40 37.40 -1.31
CA ALA A 263 13.50 38.53 -1.08
C ALA A 263 13.98 39.78 -1.83
N ALA A 264 13.03 40.57 -2.38
CA ALA A 264 13.34 41.78 -3.12
C ALA A 264 14.21 42.74 -2.28
N GLY A 265 15.34 43.19 -2.85
CA GLY A 265 16.28 44.09 -2.18
C GLY A 265 17.53 43.42 -1.57
N HIS A 266 17.61 42.08 -1.58
CA HIS A 266 18.77 41.35 -1.08
C HIS A 266 19.60 40.76 -2.23
N HIS A 267 20.91 40.65 -2.01
CA HIS A 267 21.87 40.11 -2.98
C HIS A 267 22.32 38.70 -2.59
N LEU A 268 22.55 37.84 -3.58
CA LEU A 268 23.18 36.53 -3.37
C LEU A 268 24.67 36.70 -3.04
N GLN A 269 25.12 36.09 -1.95
CA GLN A 269 26.53 35.87 -1.66
C GLN A 269 26.88 34.40 -1.85
N TRP A 270 27.99 34.14 -2.52
CA TRP A 270 28.51 32.79 -2.69
C TRP A 270 30.03 32.78 -2.72
N ARG A 271 30.64 31.65 -2.36
CA ARG A 271 32.09 31.48 -2.28
C ARG A 271 32.54 30.16 -2.88
N LEU A 272 33.59 30.22 -3.70
CA LEU A 272 34.35 29.03 -4.10
C LEU A 272 35.36 28.66 -3.03
N TYR A 273 35.34 27.40 -2.63
CA TYR A 273 36.31 26.79 -1.73
C TYR A 273 37.07 25.69 -2.46
N GLN A 274 38.40 25.72 -2.39
CA GLN A 274 39.26 24.67 -2.92
C GLN A 274 39.80 23.81 -1.76
N PRO A 275 39.30 22.58 -1.60
CA PRO A 275 39.78 21.69 -0.54
C PRO A 275 41.23 21.25 -0.76
N LYS A 276 41.91 20.92 0.34
CA LYS A 276 43.20 20.24 0.29
C LYS A 276 42.98 18.75 0.05
N GLY A 277 43.71 18.15 -0.90
CA GLY A 277 43.62 16.72 -1.21
C GLY A 277 42.58 16.40 -2.29
N ASN A 278 42.04 15.18 -2.27
CA ASN A 278 41.12 14.71 -3.30
C ASN A 278 39.77 15.43 -3.23
N ILE A 279 39.42 16.15 -4.31
CA ILE A 279 38.19 16.94 -4.41
C ILE A 279 36.92 16.10 -4.23
N PHE A 280 36.90 14.84 -4.71
CA PHE A 280 35.72 13.97 -4.62
C PHE A 280 35.41 13.54 -3.19
N TYR A 281 36.44 13.43 -2.33
CA TYR A 281 36.22 13.15 -0.91
C TYR A 281 35.54 14.32 -0.23
N SER A 282 36.03 15.53 -0.47
CA SER A 282 35.40 16.75 0.06
C SER A 282 34.01 16.97 -0.53
N PHE A 283 33.83 16.68 -1.82
CA PHE A 283 32.55 16.76 -2.50
C PHE A 283 31.52 15.79 -1.90
N SER A 284 31.91 14.55 -1.59
CA SER A 284 31.02 13.60 -0.90
C SER A 284 30.59 14.10 0.49
N LEU A 285 31.47 14.79 1.21
CA LEU A 285 31.20 15.30 2.55
C LEU A 285 30.30 16.54 2.56
N THR A 286 30.14 17.26 1.43
CA THR A 286 29.17 18.37 1.37
C THR A 286 27.73 17.89 1.56
N PHE A 287 27.43 16.65 1.14
CA PHE A 287 26.13 16.03 1.36
C PHE A 287 25.88 15.81 2.86
N LEU A 288 26.82 15.20 3.58
CA LEU A 288 26.73 15.04 5.03
C LEU A 288 26.64 16.40 5.74
N ALA A 289 27.48 17.36 5.36
CA ALA A 289 27.47 18.69 5.96
C ALA A 289 26.11 19.39 5.79
N LYS A 290 25.51 19.30 4.59
CA LYS A 290 24.15 19.83 4.34
C LYS A 290 23.09 19.11 5.17
N GLN A 291 23.13 17.78 5.22
CA GLN A 291 22.19 16.99 6.04
C GLN A 291 22.27 17.40 7.51
N LEU A 292 23.47 17.53 8.08
CA LEU A 292 23.67 17.96 9.47
C LEU A 292 23.15 19.37 9.71
N ALA A 293 23.44 20.32 8.81
CA ALA A 293 22.95 21.69 8.93
C ALA A 293 21.41 21.75 8.91
N ASP A 294 20.78 21.01 7.99
CA ASP A 294 19.32 20.96 7.85
C ASP A 294 18.64 20.31 9.06
N ILE A 295 19.24 19.25 9.60
CA ILE A 295 18.77 18.62 10.85
C ILE A 295 18.81 19.61 12.02
N GLY A 296 19.88 20.42 12.12
CA GLY A 296 20.07 21.38 13.20
C GLY A 296 18.99 22.47 13.25
N VAL A 297 18.33 22.75 12.13
CA VAL A 297 17.27 23.77 12.02
C VAL A 297 15.87 23.17 11.85
N ALA A 298 15.70 21.85 12.01
CA ALA A 298 14.43 21.16 11.75
C ALA A 298 13.34 21.48 12.80
N LEU A 299 13.71 21.63 14.07
CA LEU A 299 12.76 21.74 15.19
C LEU A 299 11.79 22.93 15.11
N PRO A 300 12.22 24.17 14.79
CA PRO A 300 11.30 25.31 14.68
C PRO A 300 10.16 25.07 13.68
N GLY A 301 10.45 24.46 12.53
CA GLY A 301 9.43 24.13 11.52
C GLY A 301 8.48 23.03 11.97
N VAL A 302 8.98 22.04 12.69
CA VAL A 302 8.17 20.95 13.25
C VAL A 302 7.17 21.47 14.28
N ARG A 303 7.61 22.38 15.16
CA ARG A 303 6.80 22.90 16.28
C ARG A 303 5.61 23.76 15.83
N ALA A 304 5.61 24.23 14.58
CA ALA A 304 4.53 25.02 14.02
C ALA A 304 3.26 24.20 13.68
N PHE A 305 3.33 22.87 13.73
CA PHE A 305 2.23 21.98 13.35
C PHE A 305 1.77 21.09 14.51
N ASN A 306 0.55 20.57 14.40
CA ASN A 306 0.05 19.49 15.25
C ASN A 306 0.69 18.14 14.83
N ASN A 307 0.77 17.15 15.73
CA ASN A 307 1.45 15.85 15.52
C ASN A 307 2.97 15.97 15.29
N GLN A 308 3.63 16.75 16.14
CA GLN A 308 5.05 17.12 16.03
C GLN A 308 5.98 15.91 15.95
N ASN A 309 5.72 14.83 16.69
CA ASN A 309 6.57 13.64 16.74
C ASN A 309 6.70 12.99 15.35
N ARG A 310 5.55 12.68 14.73
CA ARG A 310 5.51 12.09 13.37
C ARG A 310 6.08 13.03 12.33
N LEU A 311 5.90 14.35 12.50
CA LEU A 311 6.46 15.33 11.59
C LEU A 311 7.98 15.42 11.73
N LEU A 312 8.53 15.35 12.94
CA LEU A 312 9.97 15.34 13.19
C LEU A 312 10.61 14.12 12.52
N GLU A 313 10.10 12.92 12.80
CA GLU A 313 10.61 11.68 12.20
C GLU A 313 10.62 11.74 10.67
N ARG A 314 9.51 12.21 10.08
CA ARG A 314 9.40 12.39 8.63
C ARG A 314 10.39 13.41 8.10
N THR A 315 10.53 14.55 8.77
CA THR A 315 11.45 15.63 8.38
C THR A 315 12.89 15.14 8.38
N LEU A 316 13.33 14.51 9.48
CA LEU A 316 14.69 13.98 9.60
C LEU A 316 14.96 12.87 8.58
N ARG A 317 13.97 12.03 8.29
CA ARG A 317 14.05 11.01 7.25
C ARG A 317 14.20 11.62 5.85
N VAL A 318 13.45 12.66 5.54
CA VAL A 318 13.57 13.37 4.24
C VAL A 318 14.95 13.99 4.10
N ILE A 319 15.44 14.69 5.13
CA ILE A 319 16.75 15.33 5.11
C ILE A 319 17.87 14.28 4.95
N SER A 320 17.88 13.24 5.78
CA SER A 320 18.92 12.20 5.76
C SER A 320 18.92 11.32 4.49
N SER A 321 17.82 11.32 3.74
CA SER A 321 17.70 10.63 2.44
C SER A 321 17.84 11.55 1.23
N ASP A 322 18.11 12.85 1.45
CA ASP A 322 18.30 13.80 0.37
C ASP A 322 19.74 13.83 -0.13
N PHE A 323 19.91 13.45 -1.39
CA PHE A 323 21.17 13.41 -2.14
C PHE A 323 21.09 14.26 -3.41
N ASP A 324 20.28 15.32 -3.43
CA ASP A 324 20.13 16.21 -4.59
C ASP A 324 19.78 15.46 -5.89
N ALA A 325 18.97 14.41 -5.72
CA ALA A 325 18.70 13.38 -6.72
C ALA A 325 17.30 13.54 -7.36
N SER A 326 16.53 14.53 -6.90
CA SER A 326 15.21 14.83 -7.46
C SER A 326 15.35 15.93 -8.49
N PRO A 327 14.89 15.75 -9.74
CA PRO A 327 14.70 16.86 -10.66
C PRO A 327 13.83 17.91 -9.97
N ILE A 328 14.38 19.08 -9.67
CA ILE A 328 13.66 20.13 -8.95
C ILE A 328 12.41 20.59 -9.76
N HIS A 329 12.28 20.24 -11.05
CA HIS A 329 11.17 20.65 -11.91
C HIS A 329 10.70 19.65 -12.97
N SER A 330 10.66 18.33 -12.72
CA SER A 330 10.00 17.45 -13.70
C SER A 330 8.48 17.51 -13.51
N SER A 331 7.77 18.15 -14.44
CA SER A 331 6.30 18.21 -14.47
C SER A 331 5.66 16.82 -14.44
N GLN A 332 6.34 15.81 -14.99
CA GLN A 332 5.91 14.41 -14.93
C GLN A 332 5.98 13.82 -13.51
N LEU A 333 7.05 14.07 -12.73
CA LEU A 333 7.09 13.59 -11.34
C LEU A 333 6.14 14.37 -10.43
N ILE A 334 5.90 15.65 -10.71
CA ILE A 334 4.88 16.44 -10.00
C ILE A 334 3.50 15.84 -10.27
N ARG A 335 3.12 15.64 -11.54
CA ARG A 335 1.86 14.98 -11.90
C ARG A 335 1.74 13.57 -11.30
N LEU A 336 2.82 12.80 -11.31
CA LEU A 336 2.84 11.48 -10.71
C LEU A 336 2.59 11.58 -9.20
N ARG A 337 3.34 12.44 -8.50
CA ARG A 337 3.20 12.64 -7.05
C ARG A 337 1.80 13.14 -6.69
N ASP A 338 1.22 14.04 -7.47
CA ASP A 338 -0.14 14.56 -7.28
C ASP A 338 -1.20 13.47 -7.53
N ALA A 339 -0.92 12.51 -8.42
CA ALA A 339 -1.80 11.38 -8.69
C ALA A 339 -1.67 10.24 -7.66
N LEU A 340 -0.61 10.22 -6.83
CA LEU A 340 -0.43 9.18 -5.82
C LEU A 340 -1.43 9.37 -4.66
N PRO A 341 -2.06 8.29 -4.19
CA PRO A 341 -2.99 8.39 -3.09
C PRO A 341 -2.28 8.75 -1.78
N ARG A 342 -2.98 9.50 -0.91
CA ARG A 342 -2.42 10.01 0.35
C ARG A 342 -1.82 8.92 1.25
N TRP A 343 -2.44 7.73 1.32
CA TRP A 343 -1.93 6.62 2.13
C TRP A 343 -0.53 6.17 1.69
N LEU A 344 -0.23 6.21 0.38
CA LEU A 344 1.09 5.83 -0.14
C LEU A 344 2.12 6.94 0.11
N LEU A 345 1.72 8.21 -0.08
CA LEU A 345 2.58 9.37 0.21
C LEU A 345 2.97 9.46 1.69
N GLN A 346 2.12 8.96 2.57
CA GLN A 346 2.32 8.98 4.02
C GLN A 346 3.05 7.74 4.57
N ALA A 347 3.18 6.69 3.76
CA ALA A 347 3.86 5.45 4.11
C ALA A 347 5.36 5.67 4.34
N ASP A 348 6.00 4.73 5.06
CA ASP A 348 7.46 4.74 5.21
C ASP A 348 8.17 4.46 3.89
N THR A 349 9.36 5.05 3.72
CA THR A 349 10.11 4.98 2.46
C THR A 349 10.39 3.54 2.00
N ALA A 350 10.68 2.63 2.94
CA ALA A 350 10.86 1.22 2.63
C ALA A 350 9.60 0.61 2.01
N LEU A 351 8.42 0.90 2.56
CA LEU A 351 7.14 0.41 2.03
C LEU A 351 6.76 1.10 0.72
N GLN A 352 7.08 2.39 0.55
CA GLN A 352 6.94 3.08 -0.73
C GLN A 352 7.81 2.44 -1.81
N MET A 353 9.02 2.01 -1.46
CA MET A 353 9.92 1.29 -2.38
C MET A 353 9.42 -0.12 -2.69
N GLU A 354 8.87 -0.85 -1.71
CA GLU A 354 8.23 -2.14 -1.96
C GLU A 354 7.04 -1.99 -2.95
N MET A 355 6.17 -0.99 -2.73
CA MET A 355 5.07 -0.70 -3.63
C MET A 355 5.54 -0.27 -5.02
N SER A 356 6.60 0.55 -5.10
CA SER A 356 7.15 0.98 -6.39
C SER A 356 7.74 -0.20 -7.16
N GLN A 357 8.39 -1.14 -6.47
CA GLN A 357 8.92 -2.36 -7.06
C GLN A 357 7.79 -3.22 -7.64
N TYR A 358 6.69 -3.43 -6.92
CA TYR A 358 5.52 -4.14 -7.46
C TYR A 358 4.94 -3.44 -8.69
N ALA A 359 4.79 -2.12 -8.66
CA ALA A 359 4.29 -1.36 -9.81
C ALA A 359 5.23 -1.45 -11.03
N ILE A 360 6.54 -1.41 -10.81
CA ILE A 360 7.56 -1.58 -11.86
C ILE A 360 7.49 -2.99 -12.43
N ASP A 361 7.40 -4.02 -11.59
CA ASP A 361 7.37 -5.41 -12.04
C ASP A 361 6.08 -5.74 -12.79
N LEU A 362 4.95 -5.22 -12.34
CA LEU A 362 3.70 -5.28 -13.09
C LEU A 362 3.84 -4.59 -14.44
N ALA A 363 4.39 -3.37 -14.49
CA ALA A 363 4.58 -2.64 -15.74
C ALA A 363 5.54 -3.35 -16.71
N LYS A 364 6.58 -4.03 -16.21
CA LYS A 364 7.48 -4.85 -17.03
C LYS A 364 6.73 -5.99 -17.71
N VAL A 365 5.86 -6.69 -16.96
CA VAL A 365 5.05 -7.79 -17.47
C VAL A 365 4.07 -7.27 -18.54
N LEU A 366 3.35 -6.19 -18.24
CA LEU A 366 2.36 -5.59 -19.16
C LEU A 366 2.98 -5.05 -20.46
N ARG A 367 4.26 -4.65 -20.45
CA ARG A 367 4.96 -4.11 -21.62
C ARG A 367 5.60 -5.16 -22.51
N GLN A 368 5.53 -6.44 -22.16
CA GLN A 368 6.06 -7.50 -23.01
C GLN A 368 5.30 -7.52 -24.35
N PRO A 369 6.00 -7.64 -25.49
CA PRO A 369 5.35 -7.70 -26.80
C PRO A 369 4.34 -8.86 -26.88
N GLY A 370 3.11 -8.57 -27.29
CA GLY A 370 2.05 -9.58 -27.42
C GLY A 370 1.50 -10.09 -26.08
N TRP A 371 1.79 -9.42 -24.97
CA TRP A 371 1.20 -9.75 -23.67
C TRP A 371 -0.32 -9.53 -23.70
N LYS A 372 -1.04 -10.47 -23.08
CA LYS A 372 -2.49 -10.43 -22.88
C LYS A 372 -2.80 -10.98 -21.48
N PRO A 373 -3.81 -10.43 -20.80
CA PRO A 373 -4.20 -10.92 -19.48
C PRO A 373 -4.85 -12.31 -19.59
N PHE A 374 -4.91 -13.06 -18.49
CA PHE A 374 -5.47 -14.41 -18.53
C PHE A 374 -6.98 -14.44 -18.84
N ASP A 375 -7.70 -13.34 -18.62
CA ASP A 375 -9.12 -13.15 -18.87
C ASP A 375 -9.40 -12.59 -20.28
N GLU A 376 -8.40 -12.49 -21.14
CA GLU A 376 -8.55 -12.05 -22.53
C GLU A 376 -9.73 -12.74 -23.23
N GLY A 377 -10.64 -11.97 -23.79
CA GLY A 377 -11.83 -12.49 -24.48
C GLY A 377 -12.93 -13.04 -23.56
N ILE A 378 -12.80 -12.87 -22.24
CA ILE A 378 -13.85 -13.11 -21.25
C ILE A 378 -14.35 -11.73 -20.78
N PRO A 379 -15.52 -11.27 -21.24
CA PRO A 379 -16.08 -10.00 -20.80
C PRO A 379 -16.55 -10.07 -19.34
N SER A 380 -16.68 -8.90 -18.71
CA SER A 380 -17.30 -8.81 -17.39
C SER A 380 -18.76 -9.28 -17.44
N LEU A 381 -19.31 -9.67 -16.29
CA LEU A 381 -20.70 -10.14 -16.18
C LEU A 381 -21.70 -9.07 -16.69
N ALA A 382 -21.45 -7.80 -16.36
CA ALA A 382 -22.28 -6.69 -16.82
C ALA A 382 -22.21 -6.53 -18.35
N GLU A 383 -21.01 -6.48 -18.93
CA GLU A 383 -20.83 -6.34 -20.38
C GLU A 383 -21.43 -7.52 -21.16
N PHE A 384 -21.26 -8.75 -20.63
CA PHE A 384 -21.81 -9.94 -21.26
C PHE A 384 -23.34 -9.93 -21.27
N ALA A 385 -23.96 -9.64 -20.13
CA ALA A 385 -25.41 -9.55 -20.00
C ALA A 385 -25.97 -8.45 -20.89
N ARG A 386 -25.39 -7.25 -20.84
CA ARG A 386 -25.82 -6.12 -21.66
C ARG A 386 -25.77 -6.46 -23.15
N LYS A 387 -24.67 -7.07 -23.61
CA LYS A 387 -24.52 -7.49 -25.02
C LYS A 387 -25.53 -8.56 -25.41
N ALA A 388 -25.76 -9.55 -24.55
CA ALA A 388 -26.73 -10.61 -24.79
C ALA A 388 -28.17 -10.06 -24.86
N LEU A 389 -28.53 -9.16 -23.95
CA LEU A 389 -29.83 -8.50 -23.92
C LEU A 389 -30.04 -7.61 -25.16
N LEU A 390 -29.07 -6.78 -25.53
CA LEU A 390 -29.14 -5.95 -26.74
C LEU A 390 -29.32 -6.79 -28.02
N ALA A 391 -28.59 -7.90 -28.13
CA ALA A 391 -28.74 -8.83 -29.24
C ALA A 391 -30.12 -9.48 -29.28
N GLN A 392 -30.71 -9.75 -28.10
CA GLN A 392 -32.06 -10.31 -28.00
C GLN A 392 -33.14 -9.25 -28.29
N PHE A 393 -32.99 -8.01 -27.80
CA PHE A 393 -33.86 -6.89 -28.15
C PHE A 393 -33.93 -6.66 -29.65
N ALA A 394 -32.79 -6.68 -30.35
CA ALA A 394 -32.74 -6.49 -31.80
C ALA A 394 -33.51 -7.59 -32.57
N LYS A 395 -33.59 -8.81 -32.02
CA LYS A 395 -34.36 -9.92 -32.60
C LYS A 395 -35.85 -9.80 -32.31
N ASP A 396 -36.21 -9.51 -31.07
CA ASP A 396 -37.60 -9.53 -30.60
C ASP A 396 -38.38 -8.25 -31.00
N PHE A 397 -37.69 -7.13 -31.19
CA PHE A 397 -38.30 -5.82 -31.44
C PHE A 397 -37.68 -5.10 -32.65
N ALA A 398 -37.51 -5.80 -33.77
CA ALA A 398 -36.82 -5.33 -34.99
C ALA A 398 -37.35 -4.01 -35.61
N GLN A 399 -38.50 -3.48 -35.17
CA GLN A 399 -39.12 -2.23 -35.67
C GLN A 399 -39.06 -1.06 -34.66
N ASN A 400 -38.50 -1.26 -33.47
CA ASN A 400 -38.43 -0.27 -32.40
C ASN A 400 -36.99 0.17 -32.12
N THR A 401 -36.82 1.39 -31.60
CA THR A 401 -35.54 1.80 -31.00
C THR A 401 -35.19 0.84 -29.88
N VAL A 402 -34.02 0.19 -29.97
CA VAL A 402 -33.53 -0.71 -28.93
C VAL A 402 -33.20 0.12 -27.68
N PRO A 403 -33.93 -0.06 -26.56
CA PRO A 403 -33.64 0.66 -25.33
C PRO A 403 -32.34 0.16 -24.72
N ASP A 404 -31.66 1.01 -23.95
CA ASP A 404 -30.49 0.59 -23.17
C ASP A 404 -30.95 -0.28 -21.98
N PRO A 405 -30.53 -1.55 -21.86
CA PRO A 405 -30.89 -2.41 -20.73
C PRO A 405 -30.50 -1.82 -19.37
N ASP A 406 -29.45 -1.00 -19.31
CA ASP A 406 -29.00 -0.38 -18.05
C ASP A 406 -29.93 0.76 -17.58
N HIS A 407 -30.79 1.28 -18.45
CA HIS A 407 -31.77 2.33 -18.12
C HIS A 407 -33.17 1.75 -17.83
N ILE A 408 -33.38 0.45 -18.05
CA ILE A 408 -34.64 -0.22 -17.70
C ILE A 408 -34.54 -0.70 -16.26
N ILE A 409 -35.36 -0.11 -15.39
CA ILE A 409 -35.38 -0.43 -13.97
C ILE A 409 -36.57 -1.33 -13.65
N LEU A 410 -36.27 -2.47 -13.02
CA LEU A 410 -37.23 -3.44 -12.53
C LEU A 410 -37.28 -3.37 -11.01
N THR A 411 -38.50 -3.29 -10.49
CA THR A 411 -38.78 -3.24 -9.06
C THR A 411 -39.68 -4.40 -8.71
N MET A 412 -39.25 -5.30 -7.83
CA MET A 412 -40.05 -6.45 -7.39
C MET A 412 -40.61 -6.18 -6.00
N ALA A 413 -41.91 -6.39 -5.80
CA ALA A 413 -42.50 -6.36 -4.47
C ALA A 413 -42.06 -7.60 -3.68
N VAL A 414 -41.55 -7.43 -2.47
CA VAL A 414 -41.20 -8.55 -1.60
C VAL A 414 -42.46 -8.96 -0.85
N ASP A 415 -43.02 -10.13 -1.16
CA ASP A 415 -44.21 -10.64 -0.47
C ASP A 415 -43.95 -10.75 1.05
N GLU A 416 -44.80 -10.12 1.85
CA GLU A 416 -44.97 -10.53 3.25
C GLU A 416 -45.48 -11.97 3.25
N PRO A 417 -44.93 -12.88 4.09
CA PRO A 417 -45.39 -14.25 4.11
C PRO A 417 -46.86 -14.31 4.51
N ALA A 418 -47.66 -15.12 3.80
CA ALA A 418 -49.03 -15.40 4.19
C ALA A 418 -49.05 -16.00 5.62
N PRO A 419 -49.96 -15.55 6.51
CA PRO A 419 -49.97 -15.88 7.95
C PRO A 419 -50.21 -17.36 8.30
N GLN A 420 -50.26 -18.28 7.33
CA GLN A 420 -50.57 -19.70 7.53
C GLN A 420 -49.41 -20.68 7.25
N ALA A 421 -48.20 -20.21 6.89
CA ALA A 421 -47.04 -21.09 6.76
C ALA A 421 -46.50 -21.47 8.16
N GLN A 422 -46.86 -22.64 8.68
CA GLN A 422 -46.45 -23.17 10.00
C GLN A 422 -44.98 -23.65 10.08
N GLY A 423 -44.06 -23.03 9.35
CA GLY A 423 -42.62 -23.16 9.55
C GLY A 423 -42.06 -21.84 10.07
N LYS A 424 -41.02 -21.86 10.91
CA LYS A 424 -40.32 -20.62 11.30
C LYS A 424 -39.71 -19.97 10.05
N THR A 425 -40.41 -19.04 9.44
CA THR A 425 -39.88 -18.20 8.36
C THR A 425 -38.97 -17.15 8.98
N PHE A 426 -37.70 -17.14 8.58
CA PHE A 426 -36.58 -16.42 9.20
C PHE A 426 -36.53 -14.90 8.91
N TRP A 427 -37.63 -14.28 8.48
CA TRP A 427 -37.56 -12.92 7.92
C TRP A 427 -38.68 -12.02 8.45
N ALA A 428 -38.30 -10.88 9.03
CA ALA A 428 -39.13 -9.70 9.18
C ALA A 428 -38.40 -8.51 8.54
N LEU A 429 -39.05 -7.81 7.61
CA LEU A 429 -38.49 -6.61 7.00
C LEU A 429 -38.54 -5.43 7.99
N PRO A 430 -37.51 -4.56 8.09
CA PRO A 430 -37.69 -3.26 8.70
C PRO A 430 -38.87 -2.54 8.01
N PRO A 431 -39.72 -1.79 8.73
CA PRO A 431 -40.99 -1.21 8.21
C PRO A 431 -40.88 -0.26 7.00
N LEU A 432 -39.69 -0.04 6.45
CA LEU A 432 -39.38 0.95 5.42
C LEU A 432 -38.97 0.34 4.06
N TYR A 433 -38.83 -0.99 3.93
CA TYR A 433 -38.39 -1.65 2.70
C TYR A 433 -39.45 -2.64 2.20
N THR A 434 -40.19 -2.25 1.15
CA THR A 434 -41.25 -3.05 0.52
C THR A 434 -40.89 -3.56 -0.88
N HIS A 435 -39.78 -3.09 -1.48
CA HIS A 435 -39.39 -3.40 -2.85
C HIS A 435 -37.87 -3.50 -3.04
N SER A 436 -37.42 -4.37 -3.94
CA SER A 436 -36.03 -4.46 -4.41
C SER A 436 -35.89 -3.98 -5.86
N ARG A 437 -34.78 -3.29 -6.19
CA ARG A 437 -34.61 -2.52 -7.44
C ARG A 437 -33.34 -2.95 -8.19
N TRP A 438 -33.44 -3.23 -9.49
CA TRP A 438 -32.33 -3.63 -10.36
C TRP A 438 -32.43 -3.02 -11.76
N THR A 439 -31.30 -2.87 -12.45
CA THR A 439 -31.33 -2.69 -13.91
C THR A 439 -31.69 -4.02 -14.60
N LEU A 440 -32.15 -3.97 -15.86
CA LEU A 440 -32.42 -5.20 -16.62
C LEU A 440 -31.16 -6.05 -16.82
N THR A 441 -29.99 -5.41 -16.96
CA THR A 441 -28.68 -6.08 -17.03
C THR A 441 -28.37 -6.87 -15.77
N GLU A 442 -28.58 -6.28 -14.59
CA GLU A 442 -28.40 -6.96 -13.31
C GLU A 442 -29.42 -8.08 -13.13
N PHE A 443 -30.69 -7.79 -13.44
CA PHE A 443 -31.79 -8.74 -13.31
C PHE A 443 -31.61 -9.98 -14.20
N ALA A 444 -30.98 -9.86 -15.37
CA ALA A 444 -30.74 -11.00 -16.26
C ALA A 444 -29.86 -12.10 -15.65
N TRP A 445 -29.00 -11.76 -14.68
CA TRP A 445 -28.24 -12.75 -13.90
C TRP A 445 -29.07 -13.39 -12.78
N LEU A 446 -30.12 -12.71 -12.34
CA LEU A 446 -30.98 -13.08 -11.23
C LEU A 446 -32.22 -13.84 -11.69
N PHE A 447 -32.45 -13.89 -13.01
CA PHE A 447 -33.64 -14.48 -13.60
C PHE A 447 -33.88 -15.94 -13.16
N MET A 448 -35.15 -16.23 -12.91
CA MET A 448 -35.68 -17.52 -12.52
C MET A 448 -36.64 -18.00 -13.62
N PRO A 449 -36.43 -19.19 -14.21
CA PRO A 449 -37.46 -19.82 -15.03
C PRO A 449 -38.76 -19.97 -14.22
N GLY A 450 -39.88 -19.49 -14.77
CA GLY A 450 -41.19 -19.54 -14.10
C GLY A 450 -41.50 -18.40 -13.12
N LEU A 451 -40.71 -17.31 -13.13
CA LEU A 451 -41.07 -16.08 -12.42
C LEU A 451 -42.41 -15.52 -12.93
N ASP A 452 -43.36 -15.23 -12.02
CA ASP A 452 -44.61 -14.55 -12.39
C ASP A 452 -44.32 -13.07 -12.73
N PRO A 453 -44.53 -12.63 -13.98
CA PRO A 453 -44.27 -11.24 -14.37
C PRO A 453 -45.06 -10.21 -13.54
N LYS A 454 -46.17 -10.61 -12.92
CA LYS A 454 -46.98 -9.72 -12.07
C LYS A 454 -46.28 -9.28 -10.78
N GLN A 455 -45.21 -9.99 -10.38
CA GLN A 455 -44.39 -9.60 -9.23
C GLN A 455 -43.42 -8.45 -9.58
N LEU A 456 -43.24 -8.14 -10.86
CA LEU A 456 -42.36 -7.10 -11.35
C LEU A 456 -43.13 -5.83 -11.74
N LEU A 457 -42.67 -4.71 -11.19
CA LEU A 457 -43.09 -3.37 -11.55
C LEU A 457 -41.98 -2.72 -12.39
N LEU A 458 -42.37 -2.11 -13.49
CA LEU A 458 -41.47 -1.31 -14.33
C LEU A 458 -41.54 0.15 -13.89
N GLU A 459 -40.40 0.74 -13.61
CA GLU A 459 -40.36 2.18 -13.37
C GLU A 459 -40.59 2.94 -14.68
N PRO A 460 -41.36 4.04 -14.67
CA PRO A 460 -41.55 4.86 -15.85
C PRO A 460 -40.21 5.50 -16.27
N PRO A 461 -39.95 5.64 -17.59
CA PRO A 461 -38.74 6.30 -18.08
C PRO A 461 -38.64 7.75 -17.56
N ALA A 462 -37.41 8.25 -17.42
CA ALA A 462 -37.16 9.62 -16.95
C ALA A 462 -37.83 10.67 -17.86
N ALA A 463 -38.26 11.79 -17.29
CA ALA A 463 -38.99 12.84 -18.02
C ALA A 463 -38.17 13.36 -19.22
N GLY A 464 -38.57 12.97 -20.43
CA GLY A 464 -37.91 13.34 -21.69
C GLY A 464 -37.49 12.16 -22.58
N GLU A 465 -37.52 10.92 -22.08
CA GLU A 465 -37.24 9.73 -22.89
C GLU A 465 -38.55 9.14 -23.45
N THR A 466 -38.68 9.11 -24.79
CA THR A 466 -39.77 8.39 -25.49
C THR A 466 -39.54 6.89 -25.38
N GLY A 467 -39.92 6.31 -24.24
CA GLY A 467 -39.87 4.87 -24.03
C GLY A 467 -40.94 4.13 -24.85
N THR A 468 -40.53 3.07 -25.53
CA THR A 468 -41.45 2.04 -26.03
C THR A 468 -42.21 1.42 -24.86
N THR A 469 -43.52 1.22 -24.99
CA THR A 469 -44.36 0.60 -23.97
C THR A 469 -44.02 -0.90 -23.84
N LEU A 470 -42.95 -1.23 -23.14
CA LEU A 470 -42.56 -2.60 -22.81
C LEU A 470 -43.31 -3.06 -21.56
N SER A 471 -43.91 -4.25 -21.60
CA SER A 471 -44.57 -4.85 -20.42
C SER A 471 -43.59 -5.74 -19.64
N ALA A 472 -43.88 -6.00 -18.37
CA ALA A 472 -43.07 -6.89 -17.54
C ALA A 472 -43.01 -8.30 -18.13
N GLU A 473 -44.11 -8.81 -18.69
CA GLU A 473 -44.16 -10.11 -19.36
C GLU A 473 -43.21 -10.18 -20.56
N ALA A 474 -43.16 -9.11 -21.36
CA ALA A 474 -42.29 -9.04 -22.52
C ALA A 474 -40.80 -9.06 -22.13
N LEU A 475 -40.44 -8.39 -21.03
CA LEU A 475 -39.07 -8.38 -20.51
C LEU A 475 -38.67 -9.71 -19.87
N VAL A 476 -39.54 -10.35 -19.09
CA VAL A 476 -39.32 -11.70 -18.55
C VAL A 476 -39.03 -12.67 -19.69
N GLY A 477 -39.87 -12.68 -20.72
CA GLY A 477 -39.66 -13.53 -21.89
C GLY A 477 -38.38 -13.21 -22.66
N LEU A 478 -38.01 -11.92 -22.75
CA LEU A 478 -36.75 -11.50 -23.39
C LEU A 478 -35.53 -12.01 -22.62
N VAL A 479 -35.52 -11.87 -21.30
CA VAL A 479 -34.42 -12.33 -20.45
C VAL A 479 -34.30 -13.86 -20.50
N GLU A 480 -35.43 -14.57 -20.49
CA GLU A 480 -35.46 -16.03 -20.65
C GLU A 480 -34.82 -16.47 -21.97
N ARG A 481 -35.21 -15.85 -23.09
CA ARG A 481 -34.64 -16.15 -24.41
C ARG A 481 -33.18 -15.75 -24.55
N ALA A 482 -32.78 -14.64 -23.91
CA ALA A 482 -31.37 -14.21 -23.89
C ALA A 482 -30.47 -15.23 -23.20
N ASN A 483 -31.00 -16.01 -22.24
CA ASN A 483 -30.32 -17.10 -21.52
C ASN A 483 -28.88 -16.73 -21.13
N VAL A 484 -28.71 -15.57 -20.49
CA VAL A 484 -27.41 -14.96 -20.19
C VAL A 484 -26.50 -15.92 -19.43
N ARG A 485 -27.02 -16.59 -18.40
CA ARG A 485 -26.24 -17.54 -17.59
C ARG A 485 -25.75 -18.73 -18.39
N GLY A 486 -26.65 -19.41 -19.11
CA GLY A 486 -26.28 -20.57 -19.92
C GLY A 486 -25.28 -20.22 -21.01
N ALA A 487 -25.46 -19.08 -21.67
CA ALA A 487 -24.52 -18.58 -22.69
C ALA A 487 -23.15 -18.24 -22.09
N TYR A 488 -23.10 -17.65 -20.88
CA TYR A 488 -21.84 -17.38 -20.19
C TYR A 488 -21.14 -18.66 -19.74
N GLY A 489 -21.89 -19.64 -19.21
CA GLY A 489 -21.34 -20.95 -18.84
C GLY A 489 -20.70 -21.68 -20.03
N GLN A 490 -21.31 -21.58 -21.22
CA GLN A 490 -20.72 -22.09 -22.46
C GLN A 490 -19.44 -21.36 -22.83
N LEU A 491 -19.40 -20.03 -22.71
CA LEU A 491 -18.18 -19.23 -22.95
C LEU A 491 -17.04 -19.67 -22.00
N ILE A 492 -17.33 -19.77 -20.70
CA ILE A 492 -16.36 -20.17 -19.69
C ILE A 492 -15.84 -21.59 -19.96
N SER A 493 -16.72 -22.55 -20.27
CA SER A 493 -16.31 -23.92 -20.61
C SER A 493 -15.43 -23.96 -21.86
N ALA A 494 -15.81 -23.24 -22.92
CA ALA A 494 -15.03 -23.17 -24.16
C ALA A 494 -13.63 -22.59 -23.92
N LYS A 495 -13.54 -21.52 -23.12
CA LYS A 495 -12.29 -20.76 -22.90
C LYS A 495 -11.37 -21.30 -21.82
N LEU A 496 -11.93 -21.96 -20.80
CA LEU A 496 -11.20 -22.34 -19.59
C LEU A 496 -11.18 -23.85 -19.33
N GLN A 497 -11.72 -24.68 -20.23
CA GLN A 497 -11.72 -26.14 -20.05
C GLN A 497 -11.48 -26.95 -21.31
N GLN A 498 -12.10 -26.58 -22.44
CA GLN A 498 -12.13 -27.44 -23.62
C GLN A 498 -10.81 -27.48 -24.40
N ASP A 499 -10.09 -26.37 -24.48
CA ASP A 499 -8.79 -26.28 -25.18
C ASP A 499 -7.63 -26.33 -24.18
N PRO A 500 -6.89 -27.45 -24.07
CA PRO A 500 -5.78 -27.58 -23.13
C PRO A 500 -4.65 -26.56 -23.34
N ALA A 501 -4.43 -26.12 -24.58
CA ALA A 501 -3.40 -25.12 -24.88
C ALA A 501 -3.84 -23.73 -24.37
N GLU A 502 -5.11 -23.38 -24.58
CA GLU A 502 -5.69 -22.13 -24.06
C GLU A 502 -5.72 -22.14 -22.52
N VAL A 503 -6.09 -23.27 -21.89
CA VAL A 503 -6.09 -23.43 -20.43
C VAL A 503 -4.68 -23.28 -19.85
N SER A 504 -3.69 -23.99 -20.40
CA SER A 504 -2.31 -23.93 -19.94
C SER A 504 -1.74 -22.50 -20.07
N TRP A 505 -2.02 -21.83 -21.19
CA TRP A 505 -1.62 -20.44 -21.41
C TRP A 505 -2.25 -19.49 -20.38
N ARG A 506 -3.56 -19.61 -20.13
CA ARG A 506 -4.27 -18.77 -19.14
C ARG A 506 -3.81 -19.03 -17.71
N GLN A 507 -3.59 -20.29 -17.33
CA GLN A 507 -3.06 -20.64 -16.02
C GLN A 507 -1.68 -20.02 -15.79
N ALA A 508 -0.80 -20.06 -16.80
CA ALA A 508 0.52 -19.44 -16.71
C ALA A 508 0.41 -17.92 -16.53
N ARG A 509 -0.48 -17.25 -17.28
CA ARG A 509 -0.73 -15.79 -17.14
C ARG A 509 -1.34 -15.43 -15.79
N PHE A 510 -2.34 -16.18 -15.33
CA PHE A 510 -2.92 -16.02 -14.01
C PHE A 510 -1.86 -16.12 -12.91
N SER A 511 -0.99 -17.13 -13.01
CA SER A 511 0.10 -17.35 -12.05
C SER A 511 1.14 -16.22 -12.05
N GLU A 512 1.51 -15.71 -13.23
CA GLU A 512 2.42 -14.58 -13.39
C GLU A 512 1.84 -13.30 -12.77
N GLN A 513 0.57 -13.00 -13.06
CA GLN A 513 -0.12 -11.81 -12.55
C GLN A 513 -0.34 -11.88 -11.03
N LEU A 514 -0.84 -13.02 -10.52
CA LEU A 514 -1.18 -13.17 -9.11
C LEU A 514 0.06 -13.08 -8.20
N ARG A 515 1.23 -13.54 -8.66
CA ARG A 515 2.51 -13.40 -7.94
C ARG A 515 2.91 -11.95 -7.67
N ILE A 516 2.38 -10.99 -8.42
CA ILE A 516 2.67 -9.56 -8.27
C ILE A 516 1.49 -8.86 -7.59
N GLN A 517 0.27 -9.09 -8.09
CA GLN A 517 -0.92 -8.37 -7.66
C GLN A 517 -1.35 -8.73 -6.24
N LEU A 518 -1.28 -10.00 -5.82
CA LEU A 518 -1.71 -10.39 -4.48
C LEU A 518 -0.79 -9.80 -3.38
N PRO A 519 0.56 -9.84 -3.51
CA PRO A 519 1.45 -9.10 -2.62
C PRO A 519 1.22 -7.59 -2.61
N MET A 520 1.00 -6.99 -3.80
CA MET A 520 0.73 -5.56 -3.93
C MET A 520 -0.55 -5.16 -3.18
N LEU A 521 -1.61 -5.97 -3.32
CA LEU A 521 -2.88 -5.80 -2.61
C LEU A 521 -2.69 -5.95 -1.08
N ALA A 522 -1.96 -6.97 -0.63
CA ALA A 522 -1.69 -7.17 0.79
C ALA A 522 -0.89 -6.01 1.39
N LEU A 523 0.06 -5.44 0.64
CA LEU A 523 0.78 -4.24 1.05
C LEU A 523 -0.14 -3.01 1.12
N GLU A 524 -1.05 -2.86 0.16
CA GLU A 524 -2.07 -1.80 0.20
C GLU A 524 -2.96 -1.90 1.44
N TYR A 525 -3.42 -3.11 1.80
CA TYR A 525 -4.22 -3.35 3.00
C TYR A 525 -3.44 -2.96 4.27
N HIS A 526 -2.18 -3.36 4.36
CA HIS A 526 -1.30 -2.99 5.48
C HIS A 526 -1.11 -1.47 5.59
N LEU A 527 -0.94 -0.78 4.47
CA LEU A 527 -0.73 0.67 4.44
C LEU A 527 -2.01 1.47 4.74
N LYS A 528 -3.17 1.02 4.26
CA LYS A 528 -4.45 1.69 4.51
C LYS A 528 -5.00 1.42 5.92
N TYR A 529 -4.84 0.18 6.39
CA TYR A 529 -5.47 -0.29 7.62
C TYR A 529 -4.46 -1.05 8.50
N PRO A 530 -3.38 -0.40 8.99
CA PRO A 530 -2.29 -1.08 9.70
C PRO A 530 -2.74 -1.80 10.99
N GLN A 531 -3.85 -1.37 11.59
CA GLN A 531 -4.45 -2.01 12.79
C GLN A 531 -5.32 -3.23 12.45
N ALA A 532 -5.84 -3.33 11.22
CA ALA A 532 -6.68 -4.44 10.76
C ALA A 532 -5.92 -5.45 9.89
N PHE A 533 -4.76 -5.05 9.34
CA PHE A 533 -3.89 -5.90 8.53
C PHE A 533 -2.42 -5.62 8.87
N SER A 534 -1.82 -6.54 9.61
CA SER A 534 -0.49 -6.47 10.20
C SER A 534 0.61 -6.69 9.16
N ARG A 535 1.83 -6.24 9.51
CA ARG A 535 3.02 -6.50 8.70
C ARG A 535 3.32 -7.99 8.58
N GLN A 536 2.97 -8.78 9.61
CA GLN A 536 3.13 -10.23 9.59
C GLN A 536 2.16 -10.86 8.60
N ALA A 537 0.89 -10.45 8.57
CA ALA A 537 -0.08 -10.94 7.60
C ALA A 537 0.35 -10.66 6.15
N TYR A 538 0.81 -9.44 5.86
CA TYR A 538 1.43 -9.13 4.57
C TYR A 538 2.59 -10.09 4.24
N SER A 539 3.50 -10.30 5.19
CA SER A 539 4.66 -11.18 5.00
C SER A 539 4.26 -12.63 4.72
N GLN A 540 3.19 -13.12 5.36
CA GLN A 540 2.64 -14.46 5.10
C GLN A 540 2.03 -14.58 3.70
N VAL A 541 1.29 -13.56 3.24
CA VAL A 541 0.76 -13.52 1.86
C VAL A 541 1.88 -13.51 0.83
N VAL A 542 2.97 -12.78 1.06
CA VAL A 542 4.15 -12.81 0.19
C VAL A 542 4.79 -14.20 0.22
N ALA A 543 4.96 -14.79 1.41
CA ALA A 543 5.64 -16.06 1.59
C ALA A 543 4.89 -17.23 0.93
N VAL A 544 3.56 -17.27 0.98
CA VAL A 544 2.77 -18.40 0.45
C VAL A 544 2.91 -18.57 -1.07
N LEU A 545 3.24 -17.49 -1.79
CA LEU A 545 3.43 -17.48 -3.25
C LEU A 545 4.85 -17.87 -3.68
N LYS A 546 5.79 -17.99 -2.74
CA LYS A 546 7.16 -18.43 -3.01
C LYS A 546 7.22 -19.94 -3.23
N PRO A 547 8.31 -20.45 -3.85
CA PRO A 547 8.60 -21.89 -3.88
C PRO A 547 8.62 -22.48 -2.47
N GLU A 548 8.22 -23.75 -2.32
CA GLU A 548 7.99 -24.40 -1.03
C GLU A 548 9.15 -24.21 -0.02
N ALA A 549 10.40 -24.39 -0.47
CA ALA A 549 11.59 -24.23 0.35
C ALA A 549 11.73 -22.83 1.00
N GLN A 550 11.10 -21.80 0.43
CA GLN A 550 11.20 -20.40 0.83
C GLN A 550 9.92 -19.87 1.49
N ARG A 551 8.89 -20.71 1.70
CA ARG A 551 7.62 -20.31 2.33
C ARG A 551 7.75 -20.19 3.85
N LYS A 552 8.61 -19.28 4.32
CA LYS A 552 8.88 -19.10 5.76
C LYS A 552 8.73 -17.64 6.19
N VAL A 553 8.11 -17.44 7.35
CA VAL A 553 8.03 -16.16 8.05
C VAL A 553 8.35 -16.41 9.51
N GLN A 554 9.35 -15.72 10.06
CA GLN A 554 9.80 -15.89 11.46
C GLN A 554 10.04 -17.37 11.84
N GLY A 555 10.63 -18.15 10.93
CA GLY A 555 10.92 -19.58 11.14
C GLY A 555 9.72 -20.52 10.95
N GLN A 556 8.49 -20.01 10.86
CA GLN A 556 7.28 -20.80 10.61
C GLN A 556 7.08 -21.06 9.13
N THR A 557 6.72 -22.30 8.77
CA THR A 557 6.35 -22.64 7.39
C THR A 557 4.93 -22.14 7.12
N ILE A 558 4.75 -21.34 6.07
CA ILE A 558 3.46 -20.79 5.67
C ILE A 558 2.81 -21.69 4.62
N VAL A 559 1.53 -21.98 4.81
CA VAL A 559 0.75 -22.90 3.98
C VAL A 559 -0.55 -22.25 3.51
N LEU A 560 -1.12 -22.80 2.44
CA LEU A 560 -2.42 -22.43 1.91
C LEU A 560 -3.38 -23.58 2.18
N ARG A 561 -4.52 -23.30 2.81
CA ARG A 561 -5.58 -24.27 3.09
C ARG A 561 -6.85 -23.88 2.34
N PRO A 562 -7.59 -24.81 1.74
CA PRO A 562 -8.96 -24.52 1.34
C PRO A 562 -9.78 -24.19 2.58
N LEU A 563 -10.67 -23.22 2.49
CA LEU A 563 -11.66 -23.02 3.55
C LEU A 563 -12.62 -24.21 3.52
N ALA A 564 -12.60 -25.05 4.55
CA ALA A 564 -13.50 -26.19 4.65
C ALA A 564 -13.97 -26.40 6.10
N PHE A 565 -15.19 -26.88 6.25
CA PHE A 565 -15.81 -27.15 7.54
C PHE A 565 -15.97 -28.65 7.77
N GLN A 566 -15.89 -29.05 9.03
CA GLN A 566 -16.02 -30.43 9.46
C GLN A 566 -16.89 -30.48 10.71
N LEU A 567 -17.88 -31.36 10.72
CA LEU A 567 -18.66 -31.66 11.92
C LEU A 567 -17.79 -32.51 12.85
N GLU A 568 -17.76 -32.20 14.15
CA GLU A 568 -16.84 -32.86 15.10
C GLU A 568 -16.91 -34.40 15.13
N GLN A 569 -18.06 -34.97 14.78
CA GLN A 569 -18.31 -36.42 14.79
C GLN A 569 -18.05 -37.09 13.43
N GLU A 570 -17.69 -36.32 12.40
CA GLU A 570 -17.48 -36.83 11.04
C GLU A 570 -16.05 -36.57 10.57
N ALA A 571 -15.54 -37.44 9.70
CA ALA A 571 -14.20 -37.29 9.11
C ALA A 571 -14.20 -36.44 7.83
N VAL A 572 -15.38 -36.16 7.26
CA VAL A 572 -15.50 -35.49 5.95
C VAL A 572 -15.41 -33.98 6.14
N ALA A 573 -14.53 -33.35 5.37
CA ALA A 573 -14.42 -31.90 5.29
C ALA A 573 -15.15 -31.36 4.05
N ASP A 574 -15.99 -30.37 4.26
CA ASP A 574 -16.83 -29.73 3.26
C ASP A 574 -16.23 -28.39 2.84
N ALA A 575 -15.68 -28.34 1.62
CA ALA A 575 -14.98 -27.17 1.10
C ALA A 575 -15.93 -26.07 0.63
N VAL A 576 -15.54 -24.83 0.89
CA VAL A 576 -16.14 -23.60 0.35
C VAL A 576 -15.41 -23.26 -0.94
N ILE A 577 -16.18 -23.02 -2.01
CA ILE A 577 -15.61 -22.76 -3.33
C ILE A 577 -14.84 -21.44 -3.31
N ASN A 578 -13.61 -21.46 -3.81
CA ASN A 578 -12.78 -20.28 -4.05
C ASN A 578 -12.59 -19.39 -2.81
N MET A 579 -12.40 -20.00 -1.64
CA MET A 579 -11.97 -19.33 -0.42
C MET A 579 -10.85 -20.13 0.25
N PHE A 580 -9.86 -19.43 0.79
CA PHE A 580 -8.65 -20.04 1.30
C PHE A 580 -8.20 -19.40 2.61
N ILE A 581 -7.40 -20.11 3.38
CA ILE A 581 -6.75 -19.62 4.59
C ILE A 581 -5.24 -19.68 4.38
N ILE A 582 -4.58 -18.53 4.50
CA ILE A 582 -3.13 -18.38 4.49
C ILE A 582 -2.68 -18.26 5.93
N GLY A 583 -1.74 -19.11 6.36
CA GLY A 583 -1.29 -19.09 7.75
C GLY A 583 -0.10 -20.02 8.02
N PRO A 584 0.46 -20.01 9.24
CA PRO A 584 1.44 -20.99 9.66
C PRO A 584 0.91 -22.43 9.54
N ARG A 585 1.81 -23.39 9.33
CA ARG A 585 1.48 -24.83 9.29
C ARG A 585 0.90 -25.31 10.62
N ASP A 586 1.46 -24.85 11.74
CA ASP A 586 0.84 -25.03 13.06
C ASP A 586 -0.30 -24.02 13.24
N VAL A 587 -1.54 -24.51 13.32
CA VAL A 587 -2.73 -23.67 13.47
C VAL A 587 -2.77 -22.89 14.79
N LYS A 588 -2.00 -23.31 15.79
CA LYS A 588 -1.87 -22.59 17.07
C LYS A 588 -1.06 -21.30 16.91
N ALA A 589 -0.19 -21.23 15.91
CA ALA A 589 0.52 -20.01 15.56
C ALA A 589 -0.36 -19.14 14.64
N GLY A 590 -0.49 -17.86 14.98
CA GLY A 590 -1.18 -16.85 14.17
C GLY A 590 -0.22 -15.80 13.60
N PRO A 591 -0.75 -14.79 12.89
CA PRO A 591 -2.16 -14.66 12.48
C PRO A 591 -2.54 -15.62 11.34
N HIS A 592 -3.84 -15.73 11.07
CA HIS A 592 -4.43 -16.46 9.93
C HIS A 592 -5.21 -15.49 9.03
N ILE A 593 -5.04 -15.61 7.71
CA ILE A 593 -5.61 -14.69 6.73
C ILE A 593 -6.63 -15.43 5.88
N LEU A 594 -7.89 -14.99 5.95
CA LEU A 594 -8.94 -15.43 5.04
C LEU A 594 -8.79 -14.71 3.70
N TYR A 595 -8.51 -15.47 2.64
CA TYR A 595 -8.42 -15.00 1.27
C TYR A 595 -9.68 -15.38 0.47
N ARG A 596 -10.36 -14.37 -0.07
CA ARG A 596 -11.61 -14.48 -0.84
C ARG A 596 -11.48 -13.70 -2.16
N PRO A 597 -10.95 -14.31 -3.23
CA PRO A 597 -10.67 -13.64 -4.50
C PRO A 597 -11.86 -12.88 -5.09
N LEU A 598 -13.07 -13.45 -5.00
CA LEU A 598 -14.30 -12.89 -5.58
C LEU A 598 -15.11 -12.01 -4.61
N ALA A 599 -14.51 -11.63 -3.47
CA ALA A 599 -15.10 -10.69 -2.54
C ALA A 599 -14.59 -9.25 -2.79
N GLU A 600 -15.38 -8.27 -2.35
CA GLU A 600 -14.94 -6.86 -2.28
C GLU A 600 -13.73 -6.72 -1.35
N VAL A 601 -13.87 -7.22 -0.12
CA VAL A 601 -12.75 -7.34 0.83
C VAL A 601 -12.07 -8.70 0.62
N LYS A 602 -10.92 -8.71 -0.06
CA LYS A 602 -10.24 -9.94 -0.47
C LYS A 602 -9.44 -10.60 0.64
N LEU A 603 -8.92 -9.83 1.60
CA LEU A 603 -8.08 -10.30 2.69
C LEU A 603 -8.65 -9.86 4.04
N ILE A 604 -8.84 -10.78 4.98
CA ILE A 604 -9.16 -10.48 6.38
C ILE A 604 -8.20 -11.23 7.27
N GLU A 605 -7.53 -10.53 8.18
CA GLU A 605 -6.66 -11.12 9.20
C GLU A 605 -7.45 -11.48 10.47
N PHE A 606 -7.12 -12.63 11.04
CA PHE A 606 -7.61 -13.09 12.34
C PHE A 606 -6.42 -13.45 13.24
N ALA A 607 -6.48 -13.04 14.50
CA ALA A 607 -5.39 -13.25 15.45
C ALA A 607 -5.07 -14.74 15.67
N ASN A 608 -6.08 -15.61 15.66
CA ASN A 608 -5.92 -17.05 15.89
C ASN A 608 -7.03 -17.86 15.21
N TRP A 609 -6.86 -19.18 15.18
CA TRP A 609 -7.77 -20.13 14.51
C TRP A 609 -9.20 -20.10 15.08
N ALA A 610 -9.33 -19.92 16.40
CA ALA A 610 -10.64 -19.84 17.06
C ALA A 610 -11.39 -18.55 16.67
N ALA A 611 -10.70 -17.41 16.58
CA ALA A 611 -11.28 -16.14 16.14
C ALA A 611 -11.77 -16.21 14.69
N LEU A 612 -11.03 -16.90 13.81
CA LEU A 612 -11.43 -17.15 12.42
C LEU A 612 -12.74 -17.95 12.35
N LEU A 613 -12.82 -19.08 13.06
CA LEU A 613 -14.04 -19.89 13.12
C LEU A 613 -15.21 -19.09 13.71
N ALA A 614 -14.98 -18.42 14.85
CA ALA A 614 -16.00 -17.62 15.53
C ALA A 614 -16.59 -16.53 14.62
N ALA A 615 -15.76 -15.89 13.78
CA ALA A 615 -16.23 -14.88 12.84
C ALA A 615 -17.10 -15.45 11.71
N MET A 616 -16.85 -16.69 11.27
CA MET A 616 -17.66 -17.37 10.25
C MET A 616 -18.95 -17.99 10.82
N THR A 617 -18.96 -18.33 12.11
CA THR A 617 -20.14 -18.85 12.80
C THR A 617 -20.98 -17.77 13.46
N ARG A 618 -20.46 -16.54 13.60
CA ARG A 618 -21.22 -15.39 14.08
C ARG A 618 -22.15 -14.88 12.97
N ALA A 619 -23.41 -14.67 13.32
CA ALA A 619 -24.40 -14.10 12.42
C ALA A 619 -23.91 -12.75 11.87
N GLY A 620 -23.96 -12.60 10.54
CA GLY A 620 -23.44 -11.42 9.85
C GLY A 620 -23.08 -11.68 8.38
N PRO A 621 -22.60 -10.63 7.68
CA PRO A 621 -22.28 -10.70 6.25
C PRO A 621 -21.22 -11.76 5.87
N LEU A 622 -20.24 -12.00 6.75
CA LEU A 622 -19.17 -12.98 6.51
C LEU A 622 -19.70 -14.42 6.54
N GLN A 623 -20.48 -14.77 7.57
CA GLN A 623 -21.15 -16.08 7.65
C GLN A 623 -21.95 -16.36 6.38
N TYR A 624 -22.76 -15.37 5.99
CA TYR A 624 -23.59 -15.51 4.81
C TYR A 624 -22.76 -15.72 3.54
N GLN A 625 -21.72 -14.92 3.32
CA GLN A 625 -20.87 -15.06 2.14
C GLN A 625 -20.19 -16.43 2.08
N VAL A 626 -19.69 -16.92 3.21
CA VAL A 626 -19.07 -18.25 3.30
C VAL A 626 -20.08 -19.34 2.91
N MET A 627 -21.30 -19.28 3.45
CA MET A 627 -22.36 -20.23 3.10
C MET A 627 -22.81 -20.09 1.65
N ALA A 628 -22.84 -18.88 1.09
CA ALA A 628 -23.19 -18.66 -0.32
C ALA A 628 -22.29 -19.44 -1.27
N TRP A 629 -20.99 -19.51 -0.97
CA TRP A 629 -19.99 -20.21 -1.77
C TRP A 629 -19.86 -21.71 -1.46
N MET A 630 -20.72 -22.27 -0.60
CA MET A 630 -20.84 -23.72 -0.42
C MET A 630 -21.74 -24.35 -1.49
N PRO A 631 -21.39 -25.55 -2.01
CA PRO A 631 -22.31 -26.33 -2.85
C PRO A 631 -23.65 -26.57 -2.14
N ALA A 632 -24.77 -26.49 -2.88
CA ALA A 632 -26.10 -26.53 -2.27
C ALA A 632 -26.37 -27.80 -1.42
N ALA A 633 -25.91 -28.96 -1.90
CA ALA A 633 -26.05 -30.24 -1.20
C ALA A 633 -25.22 -30.32 0.09
N ILE A 634 -24.12 -29.58 0.15
CA ILE A 634 -23.26 -29.47 1.34
C ILE A 634 -23.89 -28.48 2.33
N ARG A 635 -24.28 -27.31 1.83
CA ARG A 635 -24.84 -26.22 2.64
C ARG A 635 -26.09 -26.63 3.43
N SER A 636 -26.96 -27.47 2.87
CA SER A 636 -28.17 -27.95 3.54
C SER A 636 -27.89 -28.74 4.83
N ARG A 637 -26.71 -29.35 4.95
CA ARG A 637 -26.28 -30.07 6.16
C ARG A 637 -26.01 -29.14 7.34
N TYR A 638 -25.71 -27.88 7.04
CA TYR A 638 -25.30 -26.88 8.02
C TYR A 638 -26.43 -25.90 8.38
N LEU A 639 -27.51 -25.84 7.59
CA LEU A 639 -28.62 -24.90 7.81
C LEU A 639 -29.56 -25.40 8.90
N ALA A 640 -30.01 -24.49 9.78
CA ALA A 640 -31.00 -24.84 10.80
C ALA A 640 -32.28 -25.44 10.17
N PRO A 641 -32.88 -26.48 10.75
CA PRO A 641 -34.05 -27.15 10.19
C PRO A 641 -35.21 -26.18 9.94
N GLY A 642 -35.81 -26.23 8.75
CA GLY A 642 -36.92 -25.36 8.36
C GLY A 642 -36.52 -24.02 7.74
N LEU A 643 -35.21 -23.70 7.67
CA LEU A 643 -34.72 -22.56 6.91
C LEU A 643 -34.72 -22.89 5.41
N ALA A 644 -35.67 -22.31 4.67
CA ALA A 644 -35.51 -22.18 3.23
C ALA A 644 -34.27 -21.32 2.98
N VAL A 645 -33.36 -21.78 2.12
CA VAL A 645 -32.21 -20.98 1.70
C VAL A 645 -32.75 -19.62 1.23
N PRO A 646 -32.30 -18.50 1.81
CA PRO A 646 -32.76 -17.21 1.34
C PRO A 646 -32.45 -17.03 -0.15
N GLY A 647 -33.51 -16.87 -0.95
CA GLY A 647 -33.41 -16.27 -2.27
C GLY A 647 -33.04 -14.78 -2.15
N LEU A 648 -32.89 -14.11 -3.29
CA LEU A 648 -32.37 -12.74 -3.37
C LEU A 648 -33.06 -11.72 -2.45
N ALA A 649 -34.35 -11.92 -2.19
CA ALA A 649 -35.21 -11.02 -1.41
C ALA A 649 -34.80 -10.88 0.07
N ALA A 650 -33.99 -11.80 0.60
CA ALA A 650 -33.48 -11.69 1.96
C ALA A 650 -32.38 -10.62 2.11
N PHE A 651 -31.59 -10.35 1.06
CA PHE A 651 -30.31 -9.63 1.18
C PHE A 651 -30.39 -8.15 1.45
N GLU A 652 -31.53 -7.53 1.16
CA GLU A 652 -31.74 -6.11 1.44
C GLU A 652 -32.35 -5.90 2.83
N VAL A 653 -32.57 -6.98 3.57
CA VAL A 653 -33.54 -7.01 4.65
C VAL A 653 -33.18 -7.98 5.80
N VAL A 654 -31.96 -8.51 5.81
CA VAL A 654 -31.53 -9.44 6.88
C VAL A 654 -31.34 -8.71 8.20
N ASP A 655 -32.13 -9.08 9.20
CA ASP A 655 -31.74 -8.90 10.59
C ASP A 655 -30.73 -10.00 10.96
N PHE A 656 -29.44 -9.65 11.03
CA PHE A 656 -28.33 -10.60 11.28
C PHE A 656 -28.25 -11.08 12.74
N ASN A 657 -29.38 -11.18 13.44
CA ASN A 657 -29.40 -11.48 14.87
C ASN A 657 -29.33 -12.99 15.16
N ASP A 658 -29.75 -13.84 14.22
CA ASP A 658 -29.74 -15.31 14.38
C ASP A 658 -28.71 -15.99 13.45
N SER A 659 -27.98 -16.96 13.99
CA SER A 659 -27.01 -17.75 13.24
C SER A 659 -27.69 -18.71 12.27
N LEU A 660 -27.19 -18.78 11.03
CA LEU A 660 -27.67 -19.73 10.03
C LEU A 660 -27.21 -21.18 10.29
N TRP A 661 -26.22 -21.39 11.16
CA TRP A 661 -25.70 -22.72 11.47
C TRP A 661 -26.62 -23.49 12.41
N ALA A 662 -27.03 -24.70 12.02
CA ALA A 662 -27.79 -25.65 12.85
C ALA A 662 -26.97 -26.23 14.00
N ASN A 663 -25.66 -26.36 13.80
CA ASN A 663 -24.78 -27.13 14.67
C ASN A 663 -23.66 -26.23 15.21
N THR A 664 -23.48 -26.24 16.53
CA THR A 664 -22.43 -25.49 17.24
C THR A 664 -21.12 -26.27 17.37
N ALA A 665 -21.11 -27.58 17.10
CA ALA A 665 -19.93 -28.45 17.11
C ALA A 665 -19.27 -28.52 15.72
N LEU A 666 -18.80 -27.36 15.25
CA LEU A 666 -18.15 -27.17 13.94
C LEU A 666 -16.65 -26.94 14.12
N LYS A 667 -15.83 -27.51 13.25
CA LYS A 667 -14.38 -27.22 13.15
C LYS A 667 -14.02 -26.81 11.74
N LEU A 668 -12.95 -26.02 11.62
CA LEU A 668 -12.31 -25.77 10.34
C LEU A 668 -11.35 -26.91 10.04
N ALA A 669 -11.34 -27.38 8.80
CA ALA A 669 -10.40 -28.39 8.36
C ALA A 669 -8.97 -27.81 8.30
N GLU A 670 -7.98 -28.61 8.74
CA GLU A 670 -6.60 -28.14 8.89
C GLU A 670 -5.68 -28.58 7.74
N TYR A 671 -6.20 -29.37 6.79
CA TYR A 671 -5.41 -29.91 5.68
C TYR A 671 -4.91 -28.80 4.75
N THR A 672 -3.69 -28.98 4.24
CA THR A 672 -3.04 -28.02 3.34
C THR A 672 -3.26 -28.45 1.89
N LEU A 673 -3.28 -27.49 0.97
CA LEU A 673 -3.17 -27.82 -0.44
C LEU A 673 -1.85 -28.56 -0.71
N GLU A 674 -1.90 -29.49 -1.65
CA GLU A 674 -0.73 -30.19 -2.16
C GLU A 674 -0.39 -29.69 -3.58
N GLY A 675 0.88 -29.77 -3.97
CA GLY A 675 1.35 -29.36 -5.30
C GLY A 675 1.49 -27.85 -5.48
N ASP A 676 1.26 -27.38 -6.72
CA ASP A 676 1.36 -25.95 -7.06
C ASP A 676 0.10 -25.19 -6.60
N TYR A 677 0.28 -24.31 -5.62
CA TYR A 677 -0.80 -23.49 -5.08
C TYR A 677 -1.44 -22.59 -6.12
N LEU A 678 -0.69 -22.07 -7.09
CA LEU A 678 -1.24 -21.16 -8.10
C LEU A 678 -2.12 -21.88 -9.12
N GLU A 679 -1.75 -23.12 -9.46
CA GLU A 679 -2.59 -24.00 -10.28
C GLU A 679 -3.91 -24.34 -9.58
N GLN A 680 -3.86 -24.64 -8.28
CA GLN A 680 -5.04 -24.90 -7.47
C GLN A 680 -5.94 -23.66 -7.34
N LEU A 681 -5.34 -22.48 -7.12
CA LEU A 681 -6.06 -21.20 -7.09
C LEU A 681 -6.72 -20.91 -8.45
N PHE A 682 -6.03 -21.15 -9.57
CA PHE A 682 -6.60 -21.00 -10.91
C PHE A 682 -7.77 -21.96 -11.12
N SER A 683 -7.59 -23.24 -10.80
CA SER A 683 -8.63 -24.27 -10.96
C SER A 683 -9.87 -23.95 -10.13
N SER A 684 -9.69 -23.49 -8.90
CA SER A 684 -10.80 -23.06 -8.04
C SER A 684 -11.49 -21.79 -8.55
N MET A 685 -10.76 -20.87 -9.17
CA MET A 685 -11.33 -19.68 -9.81
C MET A 685 -12.17 -20.07 -11.04
N VAL A 686 -11.67 -21.01 -11.87
CA VAL A 686 -12.43 -21.57 -13.00
C VAL A 686 -13.72 -22.23 -12.49
N GLN A 687 -13.63 -23.09 -11.47
CA GLN A 687 -14.79 -23.72 -10.85
C GLN A 687 -15.81 -22.68 -10.38
N ALA A 688 -15.37 -21.61 -9.70
CA ALA A 688 -16.25 -20.52 -9.29
C ALA A 688 -16.97 -19.88 -10.47
N MET A 689 -16.26 -19.53 -11.55
CA MET A 689 -16.83 -18.98 -12.79
C MET A 689 -17.86 -19.90 -13.45
N GLN A 690 -17.71 -21.21 -13.31
CA GLN A 690 -18.70 -22.17 -13.82
C GLN A 690 -20.00 -22.18 -13.04
N VAL A 691 -19.92 -22.14 -11.70
CA VAL A 691 -21.14 -22.14 -10.87
C VAL A 691 -22.03 -20.94 -11.21
N LEU A 692 -21.42 -19.84 -11.61
CA LEU A 692 -22.10 -18.62 -12.03
C LEU A 692 -22.79 -18.77 -13.40
N GLY A 693 -22.20 -19.56 -14.29
CA GLY A 693 -22.73 -19.90 -15.61
C GLY A 693 -23.71 -21.08 -15.63
N ASP A 694 -24.04 -21.68 -14.48
CA ASP A 694 -24.95 -22.83 -14.43
C ASP A 694 -26.40 -22.39 -14.77
N PRO A 695 -27.03 -22.95 -15.82
CA PRO A 695 -28.40 -22.61 -16.23
C PRO A 695 -29.48 -23.22 -15.34
N GLN A 696 -29.18 -24.27 -14.55
CA GLN A 696 -30.11 -24.79 -13.56
C GLN A 696 -29.74 -24.22 -12.19
N PRO A 697 -30.54 -23.29 -11.65
CA PRO A 697 -30.25 -22.78 -10.34
C PRO A 697 -30.56 -23.86 -9.33
N LEU A 698 -29.52 -24.52 -8.81
CA LEU A 698 -29.57 -24.94 -7.43
C LEU A 698 -29.90 -23.66 -6.63
N SER A 699 -30.77 -23.76 -5.63
CA SER A 699 -31.24 -22.64 -4.79
C SER A 699 -30.14 -21.81 -4.10
N GLY A 700 -28.85 -21.98 -4.43
CA GLY A 700 -27.69 -21.25 -3.93
C GLY A 700 -26.87 -20.43 -4.92
N SER A 701 -26.96 -20.63 -6.24
CA SER A 701 -26.08 -19.93 -7.20
C SER A 701 -26.30 -18.41 -7.24
N TYR A 702 -27.51 -17.98 -6.88
CA TYR A 702 -27.92 -16.57 -6.80
C TYR A 702 -27.19 -15.76 -5.72
N CYS A 703 -26.89 -16.39 -4.59
CA CYS A 703 -26.15 -15.79 -3.49
C CYS A 703 -24.73 -15.39 -3.92
N GLN A 704 -24.11 -16.20 -4.78
CA GLN A 704 -22.75 -16.01 -5.28
C GLN A 704 -22.70 -14.89 -6.33
N ILE A 705 -23.69 -14.83 -7.21
CA ILE A 705 -23.86 -13.78 -8.22
C ILE A 705 -24.08 -12.41 -7.56
N TRP A 706 -24.92 -12.34 -6.52
CA TRP A 706 -25.15 -11.10 -5.77
C TRP A 706 -23.90 -10.62 -5.00
N CYS A 707 -23.14 -11.55 -4.40
CA CYS A 707 -21.86 -11.22 -3.78
C CYS A 707 -20.86 -10.62 -4.78
N MET A 708 -20.95 -11.00 -6.04
CA MET A 708 -20.08 -10.49 -7.11
C MET A 708 -20.58 -9.20 -7.78
N SER A 709 -21.90 -9.02 -7.95
CA SER A 709 -22.43 -7.81 -8.59
C SER A 709 -22.12 -6.55 -7.77
N ARG A 710 -22.10 -6.66 -6.43
CA ARG A 710 -21.65 -5.57 -5.54
C ARG A 710 -20.13 -5.36 -5.48
N SER A 711 -19.32 -6.29 -5.98
CA SER A 711 -17.85 -6.18 -5.97
C SER A 711 -17.25 -5.63 -7.27
N GLY A 712 -18.09 -5.20 -8.24
CA GLY A 712 -17.65 -4.42 -9.40
C GLY A 712 -17.11 -5.23 -10.58
N GLY A 713 -17.75 -6.36 -10.93
CA GLY A 713 -17.26 -7.27 -11.98
C GLY A 713 -16.20 -8.23 -11.44
N ILE A 714 -15.53 -9.01 -12.29
CA ILE A 714 -14.38 -9.85 -11.90
C ILE A 714 -13.17 -8.90 -11.73
N PRO A 715 -12.72 -8.58 -10.51
CA PRO A 715 -11.57 -7.73 -10.30
C PRO A 715 -10.46 -8.66 -9.77
N ILE A 716 -9.64 -9.19 -10.67
CA ILE A 716 -8.47 -10.00 -10.28
C ILE A 716 -7.43 -9.12 -9.59
#